data_AF-A0A0C2I9Z5-F1
#
_entry.id   AF-A0A0C2I9Z5-F1
#
_cell.length_a   1.000
_cell.length_b   1.000
_cell.length_c   1.000
_cell.angle_alpha   90.00
_cell.angle_beta   90.00
_cell.angle_gamma   90.00
#
_symmetry.space_group_name_H-M   'P 1'
#
loop_
_entity.id
_entity.type
_entity.pdbx_description
1 polymer ?
#
loop_
_entity_poly.entity_id
_entity_poly.type
_entity_poly.pdbx_seq_one_letter_code
_entity_poly.pdbx_strand_id
1 'polypeptide(L)'
;MDSDNVRDSQFKFNIDSSLLNLVKLVLKAGKRRHSIETEADYKFMVEDASHVEFKFIETLLLAVPPEIPKHHVLGETKIKTQSKDDCLHMRFALLCENELHRKDPDVLLQKYSHITKEMYDSFFKASVNSIKFNIDDSVISNLKKLSNTLFMELETWQLAKNVINFVSGFEERETFESNILKEIENLSTNNFKYKYFSMLLNWLEQSYLTRQSMEISRNIDSVSHDCTWRSYSQKFLNNERLAHRHITPKLDPDATTRLNLPICQEDSILEDFFHCVLFKMYRSGNHQKVVCSFKKVQNLCNLGDQTWRLPSLIYLPMFDPNFNVGELPPAILLCTYQLWHDSCLKMSNDDFSNQFERAIYGILTGNIDAIYPVCDTYNDYLWANITCYIVKTIEEKILKFLNPESPKNHDLEMFKIGKILKNISKLSKTLTGEERFFHALQKYIITMDPNIFQKMQKYSFLLVEDHILRFYTHFVLLYKNFTPIPDDLIIKILSTYIDHLIGIKKFEIVPLYVSFMPKSVQVIKFVHCLKTIKPVDKKQFLKHSEIYNLDTVAICRSISLSTSNKYLSCHYSKSQMTDNHEQLPEALDCLEYPLLYQQTHCFAGLIVLKVCDTLLASEEFELVSKFLHTLPKSLLSKIKQEKNDKTQTTLLYYKLKYLSTICELESLVSQARKTLKYDSKCILYFPSDNSETSYQVNICGIEHSNF
;
A
#
# COMPACT_ATOMS: atom_id res chain seq x y z
N MET A 1 -24.61 51.62 -9.88
CA MET A 1 -23.95 52.54 -8.96
C MET A 1 -23.07 51.68 -8.07
N ASP A 2 -21.78 51.46 -8.29
CA ASP A 2 -20.72 52.04 -9.13
C ASP A 2 -19.74 50.89 -9.44
N SER A 3 -19.52 50.52 -10.71
CA SER A 3 -18.47 50.96 -11.64
C SER A 3 -17.06 50.41 -11.36
N ASP A 4 -16.69 49.42 -12.17
CA ASP A 4 -15.47 49.32 -12.98
C ASP A 4 -14.07 49.41 -12.35
N ASN A 5 -13.37 48.27 -12.46
CA ASN A 5 -11.98 48.05 -12.93
C ASN A 5 -11.51 46.73 -12.28
N VAL A 6 -11.25 45.65 -13.00
CA VAL A 6 -9.99 45.40 -13.73
C VAL A 6 -10.23 44.38 -14.84
N ARG A 7 -9.57 44.66 -15.97
CA ARG A 7 -9.58 43.98 -17.26
C ARG A 7 -9.12 42.52 -17.24
N ASP A 8 -9.68 41.79 -18.21
CA ASP A 8 -9.28 40.51 -18.77
C ASP A 8 -7.78 40.15 -18.68
N SER A 9 -7.51 39.00 -18.08
CA SER A 9 -6.48 38.07 -18.55
C SER A 9 -7.10 36.67 -18.60
N GLN A 10 -7.46 36.24 -19.80
CA GLN A 10 -8.03 34.92 -20.06
C GLN A 10 -6.97 33.85 -19.82
N PHE A 11 -6.94 33.27 -18.61
CA PHE A 11 -6.41 31.91 -18.42
C PHE A 11 -7.50 30.91 -18.79
N LYS A 12 -7.46 30.39 -20.03
CA LYS A 12 -8.20 29.19 -20.41
C LYS A 12 -7.59 28.00 -19.65
N PHE A 13 -8.13 27.68 -18.47
CA PHE A 13 -7.93 26.38 -17.86
C PHE A 13 -8.86 25.37 -18.54
N ASN A 14 -8.28 24.39 -19.23
CA ASN A 14 -9.01 23.20 -19.67
C ASN A 14 -9.32 22.35 -18.42
N ILE A 15 -10.39 22.70 -17.72
CA ILE A 15 -11.00 21.82 -16.72
C ILE A 15 -11.73 20.74 -17.52
N ASP A 16 -11.41 19.47 -17.23
CA ASP A 16 -12.13 18.33 -17.78
C ASP A 16 -13.64 18.51 -17.51
N SER A 17 -14.43 18.56 -18.57
CA SER A 17 -15.87 18.83 -18.52
C SER A 17 -16.64 17.89 -17.57
N SER A 18 -16.07 16.71 -17.32
CA SER A 18 -16.55 15.68 -16.41
C SER A 18 -16.49 16.11 -14.93
N LEU A 19 -15.41 16.77 -14.52
CA LEU A 19 -15.16 17.25 -13.15
C LEU A 19 -16.06 18.45 -12.81
N LEU A 20 -16.24 19.36 -13.77
CA LEU A 20 -17.14 20.50 -13.62
C LEU A 20 -18.61 20.07 -13.55
N ASN A 21 -18.99 19.00 -14.27
CA ASN A 21 -20.33 18.43 -14.21
C ASN A 21 -20.61 17.70 -12.89
N LEU A 22 -19.60 17.00 -12.33
CA LEU A 22 -19.71 16.32 -11.03
C LEU A 22 -19.92 17.31 -9.89
N VAL A 23 -19.15 18.40 -9.85
CA VAL A 23 -19.30 19.49 -8.85
C VAL A 23 -20.66 20.18 -9.00
N LYS A 24 -21.11 20.43 -10.23
CA LYS A 24 -22.44 21.02 -10.49
C LYS A 24 -23.59 20.09 -10.05
N LEU A 25 -23.46 18.78 -10.21
CA LEU A 25 -24.46 17.79 -9.81
C LEU A 25 -24.58 17.67 -8.28
N VAL A 26 -23.45 17.66 -7.56
CA VAL A 26 -23.41 17.65 -6.09
C VAL A 26 -24.03 18.93 -5.52
N LEU A 27 -23.70 20.09 -6.10
CA LEU A 27 -24.32 21.37 -5.71
C LEU A 27 -25.83 21.43 -6.03
N LYS A 28 -26.29 20.70 -7.06
CA LYS A 28 -27.71 20.62 -7.44
C LYS A 28 -28.49 19.63 -6.57
N ALA A 29 -27.84 18.58 -6.08
CA ALA A 29 -28.41 17.61 -5.12
C ALA A 29 -28.64 18.26 -3.75
N GLY A 30 -27.72 19.11 -3.28
CA GLY A 30 -27.89 19.91 -2.06
C GLY A 30 -29.07 20.89 -2.15
N LYS A 31 -29.31 21.50 -3.33
CA LYS A 31 -30.42 22.43 -3.54
C LYS A 31 -31.82 21.79 -3.63
N ARG A 32 -31.92 20.48 -3.87
CA ARG A 32 -33.20 19.78 -4.08
C ARG A 32 -33.89 19.28 -2.80
N ARG A 33 -33.29 19.47 -1.61
CA ARG A 33 -33.85 19.04 -0.31
C ARG A 33 -34.48 20.16 0.53
N HIS A 34 -34.78 21.33 -0.04
CA HIS A 34 -35.46 22.41 0.68
C HIS A 34 -36.99 22.27 0.62
N SER A 35 -37.55 21.41 1.47
CA SER A 35 -38.95 21.47 1.92
C SER A 35 -39.16 20.57 3.15
N ILE A 36 -38.72 21.02 4.34
CA ILE A 36 -39.06 20.40 5.64
C ILE A 36 -39.29 21.53 6.66
N GLU A 37 -40.34 21.40 7.47
CA GLU A 37 -41.09 22.47 8.15
C GLU A 37 -40.69 22.77 9.61
N THR A 38 -39.58 22.25 10.13
CA THR A 38 -39.19 22.49 11.54
C THR A 38 -37.68 22.73 11.74
N GLU A 39 -37.35 23.81 12.46
CA GLU A 39 -35.99 24.33 12.68
C GLU A 39 -35.14 23.47 13.65
N ALA A 40 -35.79 22.67 14.50
CA ALA A 40 -35.13 21.80 15.49
C ALA A 40 -34.58 20.50 14.89
N ASP A 41 -35.29 19.88 13.94
CA ASP A 41 -34.82 18.69 13.21
C ASP A 41 -33.70 19.07 12.22
N TYR A 42 -33.74 20.30 11.69
CA TYR A 42 -32.72 20.85 10.81
C TYR A 42 -31.35 20.93 11.49
N LYS A 43 -31.29 21.30 12.77
CA LYS A 43 -30.01 21.51 13.47
C LYS A 43 -29.28 20.20 13.79
N PHE A 44 -30.03 19.17 14.18
CA PHE A 44 -29.47 17.84 14.46
C PHE A 44 -29.10 17.09 13.17
N MET A 45 -29.92 17.19 12.10
CA MET A 45 -29.58 16.58 10.81
C MET A 45 -28.46 17.30 10.07
N VAL A 46 -28.34 18.64 10.17
CA VAL A 46 -27.28 19.39 9.50
C VAL A 46 -25.93 19.16 10.15
N GLU A 47 -25.81 19.01 11.47
CA GLU A 47 -24.52 18.76 12.12
C GLU A 47 -23.97 17.35 11.80
N ASP A 48 -24.81 16.31 11.77
CA ASP A 48 -24.38 14.95 11.41
C ASP A 48 -24.24 14.74 9.88
N ALA A 49 -25.17 15.28 9.07
CA ALA A 49 -25.11 15.12 7.61
C ALA A 49 -24.02 15.99 6.98
N SER A 50 -23.78 17.21 7.46
CA SER A 50 -22.70 18.06 6.93
C SER A 50 -21.32 17.45 7.23
N HIS A 51 -21.13 16.81 8.39
CA HIS A 51 -19.89 16.13 8.72
C HIS A 51 -19.65 14.90 7.85
N VAL A 52 -20.70 14.10 7.59
CA VAL A 52 -20.62 12.92 6.73
C VAL A 52 -20.44 13.32 5.26
N GLU A 53 -21.13 14.36 4.78
CA GLU A 53 -21.01 14.88 3.41
C GLU A 53 -19.64 15.53 3.18
N PHE A 54 -19.08 16.29 4.14
CA PHE A 54 -17.72 16.83 4.04
C PHE A 54 -16.66 15.73 4.00
N LYS A 55 -16.72 14.74 4.90
CA LYS A 55 -15.78 13.60 4.87
C LYS A 55 -15.92 12.77 3.60
N PHE A 56 -17.14 12.63 3.09
CA PHE A 56 -17.41 11.92 1.85
C PHE A 56 -16.84 12.65 0.64
N ILE A 57 -17.01 13.98 0.57
CA ILE A 57 -16.40 14.84 -0.46
C ILE A 57 -14.87 14.84 -0.33
N GLU A 58 -14.32 14.92 0.87
CA GLU A 58 -12.87 14.84 1.13
C GLU A 58 -12.30 13.48 0.70
N THR A 59 -13.01 12.37 0.98
CA THR A 59 -12.61 11.02 0.54
C THR A 59 -12.68 10.85 -0.98
N LEU A 60 -13.68 11.47 -1.63
CA LEU A 60 -13.77 11.52 -3.09
C LEU A 60 -12.68 12.40 -3.72
N LEU A 61 -12.33 13.52 -3.08
CA LEU A 61 -11.23 14.39 -3.48
C LEU A 61 -9.86 13.72 -3.29
N LEU A 62 -9.69 12.85 -2.30
CA LEU A 62 -8.49 12.03 -2.11
C LEU A 62 -8.36 10.91 -3.15
N ALA A 63 -9.46 10.51 -3.81
CA ALA A 63 -9.45 9.58 -4.94
C ALA A 63 -9.05 10.23 -6.27
N VAL A 64 -8.90 11.56 -6.29
CA VAL A 64 -8.48 12.36 -7.46
C VAL A 64 -7.13 13.02 -7.13
N PRO A 65 -6.13 13.03 -8.03
CA PRO A 65 -4.83 13.63 -7.74
C PRO A 65 -4.97 15.14 -7.43
N PRO A 66 -4.30 15.68 -6.38
CA PRO A 66 -4.55 17.04 -5.92
C PRO A 66 -3.76 18.09 -6.71
N GLU A 67 -4.42 19.22 -7.00
CA GLU A 67 -3.77 20.50 -7.33
C GLU A 67 -4.19 21.56 -6.29
N ILE A 68 -3.16 22.25 -5.74
CA ILE A 68 -3.14 23.57 -5.05
C ILE A 68 -2.99 23.57 -3.50
N PRO A 69 -2.05 24.36 -2.92
CA PRO A 69 -1.70 24.39 -1.48
C PRO A 69 -2.28 25.59 -0.70
N LYS A 70 -2.33 25.50 0.65
CA LYS A 70 -2.43 26.66 1.58
C LYS A 70 -1.60 26.48 2.86
N HIS A 71 -1.18 27.62 3.42
CA HIS A 71 -0.05 27.89 4.34
C HIS A 71 -0.34 27.87 5.87
N HIS A 72 0.73 27.57 6.66
CA HIS A 72 1.12 28.00 8.04
C HIS A 72 0.24 27.57 9.26
N VAL A 73 0.68 27.11 10.46
CA VAL A 73 1.84 27.36 11.37
C VAL A 73 2.12 26.15 12.35
N LEU A 74 3.42 25.86 12.59
CA LEU A 74 4.22 25.23 13.69
C LEU A 74 3.82 23.97 14.52
N GLY A 75 4.75 22.99 14.54
CA GLY A 75 4.95 21.91 15.55
C GLY A 75 5.79 20.73 15.03
N GLU A 76 6.97 20.47 15.62
CA GLU A 76 8.12 19.73 15.04
C GLU A 76 7.99 18.18 14.94
N THR A 77 8.11 17.67 13.70
CA THR A 77 8.62 16.32 13.34
C THR A 77 9.49 16.46 12.07
N LYS A 78 10.43 15.52 11.81
CA LYS A 78 11.44 15.63 10.72
C LYS A 78 10.84 15.65 9.31
N ILE A 79 9.66 15.05 9.13
CA ILE A 79 8.72 15.45 8.07
C ILE A 79 7.91 16.61 8.62
N LYS A 80 8.07 17.79 8.04
CA LYS A 80 7.21 18.93 8.35
C LYS A 80 5.75 18.47 8.23
N THR A 81 4.98 18.65 9.29
CA THR A 81 3.49 18.57 9.33
C THR A 81 2.81 19.62 8.43
N GLN A 82 3.51 20.14 7.41
CA GLN A 82 3.13 21.31 6.60
C GLN A 82 2.41 20.97 5.28
N SER A 83 2.17 19.68 4.99
CA SER A 83 1.08 19.28 4.08
C SER A 83 0.52 17.91 4.52
N LYS A 84 -0.68 17.90 5.12
CA LYS A 84 -1.49 16.67 5.17
C LYS A 84 -2.06 16.44 3.77
N ASP A 85 -1.20 16.07 2.83
CA ASP A 85 -1.67 15.31 1.69
C ASP A 85 -1.88 13.88 2.21
N ASP A 86 -3.14 13.58 2.59
CA ASP A 86 -3.66 12.32 3.16
C ASP A 86 -3.52 11.09 2.22
N CYS A 87 -2.49 11.07 1.36
CA CYS A 87 -2.20 9.95 0.49
C CYS A 87 -1.37 8.88 1.22
N LEU A 88 -1.64 7.61 0.90
CA LEU A 88 -1.02 6.44 1.53
C LEU A 88 0.52 6.45 1.47
N HIS A 89 1.13 7.04 0.43
CA HIS A 89 2.59 7.13 0.29
C HIS A 89 3.23 7.91 1.43
N MET A 90 2.66 9.06 1.81
CA MET A 90 3.20 9.88 2.89
C MET A 90 3.07 9.18 4.24
N ARG A 91 1.91 8.53 4.48
CA ARG A 91 1.67 7.76 5.72
C ARG A 91 2.64 6.59 5.87
N PHE A 92 2.92 5.86 4.78
CA PHE A 92 3.86 4.75 4.79
C PHE A 92 5.32 5.24 4.88
N ALA A 93 5.68 6.34 4.22
CA ALA A 93 6.99 6.97 4.34
C ALA A 93 7.29 7.41 5.78
N LEU A 94 6.33 8.08 6.44
CA LEU A 94 6.44 8.49 7.84
C LEU A 94 6.61 7.29 8.77
N LEU A 95 5.91 6.18 8.50
CA LEU A 95 6.07 4.94 9.25
C LEU A 95 7.48 4.35 9.07
N CYS A 96 7.97 4.30 7.83
CA CYS A 96 9.33 3.88 7.52
C CYS A 96 10.38 4.72 8.25
N GLU A 97 10.28 6.04 8.21
CA GLU A 97 11.25 6.95 8.84
C GLU A 97 11.34 6.74 10.35
N ASN A 98 10.19 6.60 11.02
CA ASN A 98 10.13 6.55 12.48
C ASN A 98 10.47 5.18 13.06
N GLU A 99 10.17 4.10 12.34
CA GLU A 99 10.08 2.77 12.95
C GLU A 99 10.95 1.71 12.27
N LEU A 100 11.43 1.92 11.03
CA LEU A 100 12.17 0.88 10.30
C LEU A 100 13.49 0.50 11.01
N HIS A 101 14.09 1.44 11.75
CA HIS A 101 15.30 1.20 12.54
C HIS A 101 15.07 0.38 13.82
N ARG A 102 13.83 0.31 14.33
CA ARG A 102 13.53 -0.38 15.60
C ARG A 102 13.61 -1.90 15.51
N LYS A 103 13.76 -2.47 14.31
CA LYS A 103 13.96 -3.91 14.02
C LYS A 103 12.89 -4.86 14.58
N ASP A 104 11.82 -4.36 15.19
CA ASP A 104 10.67 -5.17 15.58
C ASP A 104 9.65 -5.24 14.42
N PRO A 105 9.61 -6.36 13.67
CA PRO A 105 8.70 -6.50 12.55
C PRO A 105 7.24 -6.55 12.96
N ASP A 106 6.94 -7.01 14.18
CA ASP A 106 5.58 -7.22 14.63
C ASP A 106 4.84 -5.88 14.73
N VAL A 107 5.50 -4.93 15.40
CA VAL A 107 5.02 -3.55 15.56
C VAL A 107 4.89 -2.85 14.21
N LEU A 108 5.86 -3.05 13.32
CA LEU A 108 5.84 -2.45 11.98
C LEU A 108 4.66 -2.98 11.16
N LEU A 109 4.54 -4.30 11.00
CA LEU A 109 3.47 -4.93 10.22
C LEU A 109 2.09 -4.61 10.80
N GLN A 110 1.97 -4.50 12.13
CA GLN A 110 0.75 -4.04 12.78
C GLN A 110 0.40 -2.60 12.39
N LYS A 111 1.37 -1.68 12.36
CA LYS A 111 1.13 -0.29 11.96
C LYS A 111 0.75 -0.19 10.47
N TYR A 112 1.39 -0.95 9.58
CA TYR A 112 1.00 -1.02 8.16
C TYR A 112 -0.43 -1.55 7.99
N SER A 113 -0.77 -2.64 8.68
CA SER A 113 -2.12 -3.20 8.71
C SER A 113 -3.14 -2.18 9.20
N HIS A 114 -2.83 -1.46 10.28
CA HIS A 114 -3.72 -0.44 10.83
C HIS A 114 -3.96 0.73 9.87
N ILE A 115 -2.91 1.30 9.28
CA ILE A 115 -3.03 2.40 8.29
C ILE A 115 -3.88 1.94 7.10
N THR A 116 -3.62 0.73 6.60
CA THR A 116 -4.37 0.16 5.46
C THR A 116 -5.83 -0.06 5.83
N LYS A 117 -6.11 -0.55 7.04
CA LYS A 117 -7.48 -0.75 7.54
C LYS A 117 -8.26 0.55 7.63
N GLU A 118 -7.68 1.61 8.17
CA GLU A 118 -8.35 2.91 8.25
C GLU A 118 -8.73 3.45 6.86
N MET A 119 -7.83 3.30 5.88
CA MET A 119 -8.11 3.67 4.50
C MET A 119 -9.19 2.80 3.88
N TYR A 120 -9.10 1.48 4.06
CA TYR A 120 -10.14 0.54 3.62
C TYR A 120 -11.50 0.89 4.20
N ASP A 121 -11.61 1.11 5.51
CA ASP A 121 -12.87 1.45 6.17
C ASP A 121 -13.45 2.77 5.65
N SER A 122 -12.60 3.76 5.35
CA SER A 122 -13.01 5.02 4.74
C SER A 122 -13.59 4.83 3.34
N PHE A 123 -12.85 4.15 2.45
CA PHE A 123 -13.28 3.88 1.08
C PHE A 123 -14.50 2.96 1.02
N PHE A 124 -14.58 1.98 1.90
CA PHE A 124 -15.71 1.07 1.99
C PHE A 124 -16.98 1.83 2.41
N LYS A 125 -16.90 2.68 3.45
CA LYS A 125 -18.01 3.57 3.85
C LYS A 125 -18.42 4.51 2.72
N ALA A 126 -17.46 5.08 2.01
CA ALA A 126 -17.74 5.93 0.84
C ALA A 126 -18.46 5.14 -0.27
N SER A 127 -18.03 3.92 -0.58
CA SER A 127 -18.67 3.07 -1.58
C SER A 127 -20.13 2.75 -1.21
N VAL A 128 -20.41 2.43 0.05
CA VAL A 128 -21.77 2.16 0.53
C VAL A 128 -22.65 3.40 0.47
N ASN A 129 -22.11 4.56 0.86
CA ASN A 129 -22.83 5.83 0.80
C ASN A 129 -23.10 6.27 -0.64
N SER A 130 -22.16 6.07 -1.57
CA SER A 130 -22.32 6.44 -2.98
C SER A 130 -23.50 5.77 -3.66
N ILE A 131 -23.80 4.51 -3.29
CA ILE A 131 -24.99 3.76 -3.73
C ILE A 131 -26.27 4.43 -3.21
N LYS A 132 -26.25 4.95 -1.98
CA LYS A 132 -27.39 5.65 -1.37
C LYS A 132 -27.69 7.01 -2.03
N PHE A 133 -26.69 7.61 -2.69
CA PHE A 133 -26.77 8.95 -3.28
C PHE A 133 -26.88 8.97 -4.82
N ASN A 134 -27.08 7.82 -5.48
CA ASN A 134 -27.24 7.71 -6.95
C ASN A 134 -26.08 8.39 -7.73
N ILE A 135 -24.84 8.13 -7.30
CA ILE A 135 -23.63 8.59 -8.00
C ILE A 135 -23.39 7.73 -9.25
N ASP A 136 -22.70 8.30 -10.25
CA ASP A 136 -22.31 7.62 -11.49
C ASP A 136 -21.70 6.22 -11.24
N ASP A 137 -22.24 5.22 -11.93
CA ASP A 137 -21.86 3.81 -11.80
C ASP A 137 -20.35 3.57 -12.03
N SER A 138 -19.70 4.40 -12.85
CA SER A 138 -18.26 4.32 -13.11
C SER A 138 -17.42 4.64 -11.87
N VAL A 139 -17.83 5.63 -11.07
CA VAL A 139 -17.16 6.02 -9.82
C VAL A 139 -17.37 4.95 -8.75
N ILE A 140 -18.59 4.41 -8.65
CA ILE A 140 -18.92 3.32 -7.73
C ILE A 140 -18.07 2.08 -8.04
N SER A 141 -17.92 1.75 -9.33
CA SER A 141 -17.08 0.64 -9.79
C SER A 141 -15.61 0.82 -9.40
N ASN A 142 -15.06 2.03 -9.61
CA ASN A 142 -13.67 2.33 -9.24
C ASN A 142 -13.44 2.28 -7.72
N LEU A 143 -14.38 2.80 -6.91
CA LEU A 143 -14.31 2.75 -5.45
C LEU A 143 -14.38 1.30 -4.94
N LYS A 144 -15.25 0.46 -5.52
CA LYS A 144 -15.33 -0.97 -5.18
C LYS A 144 -14.03 -1.69 -5.55
N LYS A 145 -13.48 -1.41 -6.73
CA LYS A 145 -12.20 -1.99 -7.16
C LYS A 145 -11.09 -1.62 -6.17
N LEU A 146 -10.93 -0.34 -5.86
CA LEU A 146 -9.92 0.15 -4.93
C LEU A 146 -10.10 -0.40 -3.50
N SER A 147 -11.35 -0.45 -3.01
CA SER A 147 -11.67 -1.04 -1.71
C SER A 147 -11.28 -2.52 -1.66
N ASN A 148 -11.52 -3.28 -2.74
CA ASN A 148 -11.08 -4.66 -2.84
C ASN A 148 -9.54 -4.78 -2.80
N THR A 149 -8.82 -3.94 -3.56
CA THR A 149 -7.35 -3.96 -3.58
C THR A 149 -6.76 -3.63 -2.21
N LEU A 150 -7.28 -2.60 -1.52
CA LEU A 150 -6.86 -2.23 -0.17
C LEU A 150 -7.17 -3.33 0.85
N PHE A 151 -8.28 -4.04 0.68
CA PHE A 151 -8.60 -5.17 1.52
C PHE A 151 -7.62 -6.34 1.32
N MET A 152 -7.28 -6.67 0.06
CA MET A 152 -6.28 -7.70 -0.23
C MET A 152 -4.90 -7.35 0.33
N GLU A 153 -4.54 -6.07 0.29
CA GLU A 153 -3.34 -5.54 0.94
C GLU A 153 -3.39 -5.72 2.46
N LEU A 154 -4.50 -5.34 3.09
CA LEU A 154 -4.74 -5.52 4.53
C LEU A 154 -4.61 -6.98 4.96
N GLU A 155 -5.30 -7.89 4.26
CA GLU A 155 -5.24 -9.33 4.50
C GLU A 155 -3.79 -9.84 4.41
N THR A 156 -3.04 -9.36 3.42
CA THR A 156 -1.66 -9.78 3.20
C THR A 156 -0.71 -9.29 4.29
N TRP A 157 -0.89 -8.04 4.78
CA TRP A 157 -0.14 -7.53 5.92
C TRP A 157 -0.42 -8.34 7.20
N GLN A 158 -1.69 -8.67 7.47
CA GLN A 158 -2.07 -9.48 8.62
C GLN A 158 -1.53 -10.90 8.53
N LEU A 159 -1.58 -11.51 7.35
CA LEU A 159 -1.01 -12.84 7.12
C LEU A 159 0.50 -12.84 7.37
N ALA A 160 1.23 -11.89 6.79
CA ALA A 160 2.67 -11.76 6.96
C ALA A 160 3.03 -11.62 8.45
N LYS A 161 2.32 -10.75 9.18
CA LYS A 161 2.46 -10.57 10.63
C LYS A 161 2.29 -11.89 11.37
N ASN A 162 1.16 -12.57 11.14
CA ASN A 162 0.82 -13.81 11.83
C ASN A 162 1.88 -14.89 11.59
N VAL A 163 2.31 -15.06 10.34
CA VAL A 163 3.32 -16.06 9.96
C VAL A 163 4.69 -15.74 10.56
N ILE A 164 5.16 -14.49 10.50
CA ILE A 164 6.45 -14.09 11.07
C ILE A 164 6.45 -14.33 12.58
N ASN A 165 5.42 -13.87 13.29
CA ASN A 165 5.30 -14.04 14.74
C ASN A 165 5.24 -15.51 15.15
N PHE A 166 4.53 -16.33 14.37
CA PHE A 166 4.43 -17.75 14.61
C PHE A 166 5.79 -18.44 14.49
N VAL A 167 6.55 -18.13 13.44
CA VAL A 167 7.88 -18.72 13.23
C VAL A 167 8.87 -18.27 14.29
N SER A 168 8.81 -17.01 14.73
CA SER A 168 9.73 -16.49 15.76
C SER A 168 9.43 -16.98 17.18
N GLY A 169 8.18 -17.37 17.47
CA GLY A 169 7.72 -17.68 18.83
C GLY A 169 7.37 -19.14 19.09
N PHE A 170 7.62 -20.05 18.16
CA PHE A 170 7.32 -21.47 18.34
C PHE A 170 8.45 -22.19 19.09
N GLU A 171 8.15 -22.66 20.31
CA GLU A 171 8.99 -23.60 21.05
C GLU A 171 8.26 -24.94 21.15
N GLU A 172 8.93 -26.02 20.75
CA GLU A 172 8.39 -27.38 20.82
C GLU A 172 8.64 -27.94 22.23
N ARG A 173 7.59 -28.44 22.88
CA ARG A 173 7.68 -29.16 24.16
C ARG A 173 6.81 -30.40 24.04
N GLU A 174 7.26 -31.54 24.54
CA GLU A 174 6.44 -32.76 24.58
C GLU A 174 5.90 -32.96 26.00
N THR A 175 4.59 -33.07 26.13
CA THR A 175 3.91 -33.49 27.35
C THR A 175 2.85 -34.54 27.00
N PHE A 176 2.74 -35.58 27.81
CA PHE A 176 1.69 -36.60 27.70
C PHE A 176 0.71 -36.44 28.85
N GLU A 177 -0.60 -36.49 28.56
CA GLU A 177 -1.66 -36.18 29.53
C GLU A 177 -2.83 -37.16 29.47
N SER A 178 -3.64 -37.20 30.54
CA SER A 178 -4.61 -38.28 30.81
C SER A 178 -6.07 -37.99 30.41
N ASN A 179 -6.38 -36.84 29.79
CA ASN A 179 -7.75 -36.44 29.43
C ASN A 179 -7.82 -35.97 27.95
N ILE A 180 -8.85 -36.36 27.21
CA ILE A 180 -9.11 -35.96 25.81
C ILE A 180 -9.08 -34.46 25.61
N LEU A 181 -9.73 -33.68 26.49
CA LEU A 181 -9.74 -32.22 26.37
C LEU A 181 -8.33 -31.66 26.49
N LYS A 182 -7.56 -32.20 27.43
CA LYS A 182 -6.16 -31.84 27.62
C LYS A 182 -5.26 -32.35 26.49
N GLU A 183 -5.60 -33.46 25.85
CA GLU A 183 -4.89 -33.96 24.68
C GLU A 183 -5.15 -33.10 23.44
N ILE A 184 -6.36 -32.54 23.30
CA ILE A 184 -6.69 -31.55 22.26
C ILE A 184 -6.03 -30.20 22.59
N GLU A 185 -5.97 -29.80 23.86
CA GLU A 185 -5.16 -28.66 24.28
C GLU A 185 -3.67 -28.87 23.98
N ASN A 186 -3.14 -30.07 24.21
CA ASN A 186 -1.78 -30.47 23.87
C ASN A 186 -1.50 -30.37 22.37
N LEU A 187 -2.46 -30.77 21.51
CA LEU A 187 -2.36 -30.51 20.06
C LEU A 187 -2.20 -29.02 19.76
N SER A 188 -2.95 -28.17 20.46
CA SER A 188 -2.91 -26.72 20.25
C SER A 188 -1.57 -26.09 20.70
N THR A 189 -0.88 -26.68 21.66
CA THR A 189 0.41 -26.17 22.16
C THR A 189 1.59 -26.72 21.37
N ASN A 190 1.59 -28.02 21.09
CA ASN A 190 2.82 -28.76 20.76
C ASN A 190 2.88 -29.24 19.30
N ASN A 191 1.76 -29.33 18.57
CA ASN A 191 1.78 -29.73 17.16
C ASN A 191 1.95 -28.52 16.23
N PHE A 192 3.15 -28.36 15.65
CA PHE A 192 3.47 -27.26 14.74
C PHE A 192 2.45 -27.12 13.60
N LYS A 193 2.11 -28.22 12.90
CA LYS A 193 1.19 -28.17 11.76
C LYS A 193 -0.21 -27.76 12.18
N TYR A 194 -0.74 -28.35 13.25
CA TYR A 194 -2.06 -28.03 13.78
C TYR A 194 -2.14 -26.55 14.19
N LYS A 195 -1.15 -26.06 14.95
CA LYS A 195 -1.10 -24.68 15.43
C LYS A 195 -0.93 -23.69 14.28
N TYR A 196 -0.09 -24.03 13.29
CA TYR A 196 0.10 -23.23 12.09
C TYR A 196 -1.18 -23.11 11.26
N PHE A 197 -1.86 -24.24 11.00
CA PHE A 197 -3.11 -24.22 10.27
C PHE A 197 -4.26 -23.58 11.05
N SER A 198 -4.28 -23.71 12.38
CA SER A 198 -5.24 -23.00 13.24
C SER A 198 -5.04 -21.48 13.20
N MET A 199 -3.79 -21.02 13.15
CA MET A 199 -3.46 -19.60 12.96
C MET A 199 -3.92 -19.10 11.57
N LEU A 200 -3.69 -19.88 10.51
CA LEU A 200 -4.17 -19.55 9.16
C LEU A 200 -5.70 -19.55 9.07
N LEU A 201 -6.36 -20.51 9.73
CA LEU A 201 -7.81 -20.59 9.80
C LEU A 201 -8.38 -19.32 10.44
N ASN A 202 -7.83 -18.91 11.58
CA ASN A 202 -8.23 -17.66 12.25
C ASN A 202 -8.07 -16.45 11.33
N TRP A 203 -6.95 -16.35 10.62
CA TRP A 203 -6.73 -15.27 9.68
C TRP A 203 -7.81 -15.25 8.58
N LEU A 204 -8.16 -16.39 7.99
CA LEU A 204 -9.21 -16.50 6.95
C LEU A 204 -10.60 -16.16 7.49
N GLU A 205 -10.87 -16.51 8.74
CA GLU A 205 -12.13 -16.27 9.41
C GLU A 205 -12.29 -14.79 9.81
N GLN A 206 -11.26 -14.19 10.41
CA GLN A 206 -11.24 -12.76 10.75
C GLN A 206 -11.32 -11.87 9.51
N SER A 207 -10.65 -12.28 8.42
CA SER A 207 -10.72 -11.54 7.16
C SER A 207 -12.13 -11.60 6.58
N TYR A 208 -12.74 -12.79 6.55
CA TYR A 208 -14.14 -12.94 6.14
C TYR A 208 -15.09 -12.09 6.99
N LEU A 209 -14.94 -12.12 8.32
CA LEU A 209 -15.74 -11.31 9.23
C LEU A 209 -15.54 -9.80 8.99
N THR A 210 -14.32 -9.34 8.74
CA THR A 210 -14.05 -7.93 8.46
C THR A 210 -14.80 -7.46 7.21
N ARG A 211 -14.84 -8.28 6.15
CA ARG A 211 -15.55 -7.96 4.91
C ARG A 211 -17.07 -8.09 5.04
N GLN A 212 -17.55 -9.10 5.76
CA GLN A 212 -18.97 -9.49 5.78
C GLN A 212 -19.73 -9.11 7.06
N SER A 213 -19.08 -8.47 8.04
CA SER A 213 -19.64 -8.15 9.36
C SER A 213 -21.05 -7.54 9.32
N MET A 214 -21.24 -6.48 8.52
CA MET A 214 -22.53 -5.81 8.40
C MET A 214 -23.61 -6.71 7.77
N GLU A 215 -23.25 -7.51 6.77
CA GLU A 215 -24.18 -8.42 6.12
C GLU A 215 -24.59 -9.54 7.06
N ILE A 216 -23.63 -10.15 7.77
CA ILE A 216 -23.90 -11.20 8.76
C ILE A 216 -24.82 -10.67 9.86
N SER A 217 -24.55 -9.47 10.40
CA SER A 217 -25.40 -8.87 11.44
C SER A 217 -26.83 -8.66 10.94
N ARG A 218 -27.00 -8.05 9.76
CA ARG A 218 -28.33 -7.85 9.16
C ARG A 218 -29.05 -9.16 8.90
N ASN A 219 -28.34 -10.18 8.46
CA ASN A 219 -28.92 -11.50 8.18
C ASN A 219 -29.41 -12.17 9.47
N ILE A 220 -28.66 -12.06 10.57
CA ILE A 220 -29.08 -12.55 11.89
C ILE A 220 -30.34 -11.83 12.36
N ASP A 221 -30.38 -10.50 12.23
CA ASP A 221 -31.56 -9.70 12.61
C ASP A 221 -32.79 -10.02 11.74
N SER A 222 -32.56 -10.51 10.50
CA SER A 222 -33.61 -10.90 9.56
C SER A 222 -34.13 -12.31 9.79
N VAL A 223 -33.47 -13.13 10.62
CA VAL A 223 -34.03 -14.42 11.04
C VAL A 223 -35.27 -14.12 11.87
N SER A 224 -36.43 -14.57 11.39
CA SER A 224 -37.72 -14.31 12.01
C SER A 224 -37.76 -14.88 13.43
N HIS A 225 -38.35 -14.12 14.36
CA HIS A 225 -38.70 -14.61 15.71
C HIS A 225 -40.02 -15.40 15.72
N ASP A 226 -40.53 -15.73 14.53
CA ASP A 226 -41.75 -16.50 14.35
C ASP A 226 -41.47 -18.00 14.48
N CYS A 227 -42.53 -18.78 14.74
CA CYS A 227 -42.42 -20.23 14.84
C CYS A 227 -41.94 -20.89 13.53
N THR A 228 -41.18 -21.98 13.67
CA THR A 228 -40.72 -22.77 12.51
C THR A 228 -41.94 -23.30 11.73
N TRP A 229 -41.87 -23.20 10.40
CA TRP A 229 -42.94 -23.63 9.49
C TRP A 229 -44.30 -22.96 9.76
N ARG A 230 -44.26 -21.65 10.04
CA ARG A 230 -45.45 -20.81 10.26
C ARG A 230 -46.41 -20.85 9.08
N SER A 231 -45.91 -20.80 7.84
CA SER A 231 -46.75 -20.73 6.64
C SER A 231 -47.55 -22.01 6.46
N TYR A 232 -46.91 -23.16 6.67
CA TYR A 232 -47.57 -24.46 6.75
C TYR A 232 -48.65 -24.47 7.84
N SER A 233 -48.30 -24.05 9.06
CA SER A 233 -49.22 -24.03 10.20
C SER A 233 -50.46 -23.16 9.92
N GLN A 234 -50.28 -22.00 9.30
CA GLN A 234 -51.36 -21.09 8.94
C GLN A 234 -52.25 -21.67 7.83
N LYS A 235 -51.66 -22.25 6.78
CA LYS A 235 -52.41 -22.91 5.70
C LYS A 235 -53.20 -24.11 6.22
N PHE A 236 -52.63 -24.87 7.17
CA PHE A 236 -53.29 -25.99 7.84
C PHE A 236 -54.50 -25.53 8.68
N LEU A 237 -54.33 -24.49 9.49
CA LEU A 237 -55.41 -23.90 10.30
C LEU A 237 -56.55 -23.33 9.43
N ASN A 238 -56.21 -22.79 8.27
CA ASN A 238 -57.18 -22.22 7.32
C ASN A 238 -57.95 -23.27 6.50
N ASN A 239 -57.74 -24.58 6.73
CA ASN A 239 -58.41 -25.68 6.02
C ASN A 239 -58.25 -25.59 4.48
N GLU A 240 -57.06 -25.21 3.99
CA GLU A 240 -56.73 -25.22 2.56
C GLU A 240 -56.49 -26.67 2.06
N ARG A 241 -57.52 -27.51 2.16
CA ARG A 241 -57.52 -28.98 1.98
C ARG A 241 -56.94 -29.50 0.67
N LEU A 242 -56.87 -28.68 -0.37
CA LEU A 242 -56.30 -29.06 -1.67
C LEU A 242 -54.77 -28.89 -1.72
N ALA A 243 -54.21 -27.96 -0.94
CA ALA A 243 -52.75 -27.74 -0.87
C ALA A 243 -52.03 -28.83 -0.05
N HIS A 244 -52.71 -29.45 0.91
CA HIS A 244 -52.13 -30.42 1.85
C HIS A 244 -51.85 -31.83 1.29
N ARG A 245 -52.28 -32.14 0.06
CA ARG A 245 -52.00 -33.47 -0.55
C ARG A 245 -50.57 -33.62 -1.05
N HIS A 246 -49.86 -32.51 -1.26
CA HIS A 246 -48.52 -32.49 -1.85
C HIS A 246 -47.46 -31.89 -0.90
N ILE A 247 -47.82 -31.59 0.35
CA ILE A 247 -46.94 -31.01 1.36
C ILE A 247 -46.95 -31.93 2.57
N THR A 248 -45.83 -32.01 3.28
CA THR A 248 -45.66 -32.84 4.46
C THR A 248 -46.73 -32.54 5.54
N PRO A 249 -47.47 -33.54 6.05
CA PRO A 249 -48.53 -33.34 7.04
C PRO A 249 -48.04 -33.22 8.50
N LYS A 250 -46.73 -33.33 8.76
CA LYS A 250 -46.16 -33.36 10.11
C LYS A 250 -45.12 -32.25 10.30
N LEU A 251 -44.97 -31.78 11.53
CA LEU A 251 -44.07 -30.68 11.89
C LEU A 251 -42.71 -31.14 12.45
N ASP A 252 -42.47 -32.45 12.49
CA ASP A 252 -41.17 -32.96 12.94
C ASP A 252 -40.07 -32.73 11.89
N PRO A 253 -38.81 -32.45 12.30
CA PRO A 253 -37.76 -32.02 11.38
C PRO A 253 -37.40 -33.01 10.27
N ASP A 254 -37.57 -34.31 10.51
CA ASP A 254 -37.31 -35.36 9.51
C ASP A 254 -38.55 -35.70 8.67
N ALA A 255 -39.67 -34.99 8.86
CA ALA A 255 -40.91 -35.32 8.18
C ALA A 255 -40.82 -35.21 6.66
N THR A 256 -40.09 -34.21 6.15
CA THR A 256 -39.87 -34.04 4.71
C THR A 256 -39.12 -35.21 4.10
N THR A 257 -38.02 -35.62 4.74
CA THR A 257 -37.19 -36.76 4.32
C THR A 257 -37.94 -38.09 4.47
N ARG A 258 -38.59 -38.31 5.62
CA ARG A 258 -39.27 -39.56 5.96
C ARG A 258 -40.50 -39.83 5.11
N LEU A 259 -41.26 -38.77 4.78
CA LEU A 259 -42.48 -38.88 3.97
C LEU A 259 -42.21 -38.61 2.48
N ASN A 260 -41.00 -38.16 2.13
CA ASN A 260 -40.63 -37.72 0.79
C ASN A 260 -41.63 -36.70 0.22
N LEU A 261 -42.03 -35.74 1.07
CA LEU A 261 -42.97 -34.68 0.74
C LEU A 261 -42.34 -33.32 1.11
N PRO A 262 -42.41 -32.31 0.24
CA PRO A 262 -41.82 -31.00 0.53
C PRO A 262 -42.58 -30.28 1.66
N ILE A 263 -41.92 -29.31 2.30
CA ILE A 263 -42.62 -28.28 3.10
C ILE A 263 -43.20 -27.20 2.18
N CYS A 264 -43.94 -26.27 2.77
CA CYS A 264 -44.47 -25.10 2.07
C CYS A 264 -43.34 -24.27 1.45
N GLN A 265 -43.53 -23.72 0.25
CA GLN A 265 -42.48 -23.01 -0.48
C GLN A 265 -41.92 -21.81 0.31
N GLU A 266 -42.79 -21.05 0.99
CA GLU A 266 -42.39 -19.91 1.82
C GLU A 266 -41.52 -20.35 3.00
N ASP A 267 -41.85 -21.47 3.62
CA ASP A 267 -41.06 -22.03 4.73
C ASP A 267 -39.72 -22.61 4.24
N SER A 268 -39.70 -23.23 3.06
CA SER A 268 -38.46 -23.70 2.41
C SER A 268 -37.49 -22.56 2.14
N ILE A 269 -37.96 -21.40 1.68
CA ILE A 269 -37.13 -20.21 1.45
C ILE A 269 -36.54 -19.71 2.77
N LEU A 270 -37.33 -19.71 3.85
CA LEU A 270 -36.87 -19.31 5.19
C LEU A 270 -35.84 -20.30 5.75
N GLU A 271 -36.03 -21.61 5.54
CA GLU A 271 -35.03 -22.63 5.92
C GLU A 271 -33.73 -22.48 5.13
N ASP A 272 -33.80 -22.30 3.82
CA ASP A 272 -32.63 -22.07 2.98
C ASP A 272 -31.84 -20.83 3.44
N PHE A 273 -32.55 -19.75 3.78
CA PHE A 273 -31.95 -18.55 4.35
C PHE A 273 -31.31 -18.85 5.70
N PHE A 274 -31.99 -19.57 6.60
CA PHE A 274 -31.46 -19.94 7.91
C PHE A 274 -30.14 -20.74 7.79
N HIS A 275 -30.10 -21.76 6.91
CA HIS A 275 -28.89 -22.55 6.66
C HIS A 275 -27.76 -21.69 6.09
N CYS A 276 -28.08 -20.75 5.20
CA CYS A 276 -27.11 -19.79 4.68
C CYS A 276 -26.52 -18.90 5.79
N VAL A 277 -27.37 -18.34 6.68
CA VAL A 277 -26.90 -17.53 7.82
C VAL A 277 -26.01 -18.36 8.75
N LEU A 278 -26.44 -19.58 9.06
CA LEU A 278 -25.70 -20.50 9.90
C LEU A 278 -24.32 -20.84 9.29
N PHE A 279 -24.26 -21.17 8.00
CA PHE A 279 -23.01 -21.40 7.30
C PHE A 279 -22.09 -20.17 7.34
N LYS A 280 -22.62 -18.96 7.09
CA LYS A 280 -21.85 -17.71 7.16
C LYS A 280 -21.30 -17.47 8.57
N MET A 281 -22.04 -17.86 9.62
CA MET A 281 -21.55 -17.83 10.99
C MET A 281 -20.38 -18.80 11.18
N TYR A 282 -20.50 -20.05 10.70
CA TYR A 282 -19.41 -21.02 10.75
C TYR A 282 -18.16 -20.50 10.01
N ARG A 283 -18.35 -19.93 8.82
CA ARG A 283 -17.29 -19.36 7.98
C ARG A 283 -16.56 -18.17 8.61
N SER A 284 -17.21 -17.46 9.53
CA SER A 284 -16.66 -16.29 10.22
C SER A 284 -15.82 -16.62 11.46
N GLY A 285 -15.73 -17.90 11.85
CA GLY A 285 -14.74 -18.36 12.81
C GLY A 285 -14.79 -17.78 14.21
N ASN A 286 -15.97 -17.44 14.70
CA ASN A 286 -16.16 -17.24 16.15
C ASN A 286 -16.00 -18.55 16.96
N HIS A 287 -15.23 -19.53 16.44
CA HIS A 287 -15.05 -20.90 16.91
C HIS A 287 -13.82 -21.11 17.80
N GLN A 288 -12.87 -20.17 17.84
CA GLN A 288 -11.66 -20.35 18.66
C GLN A 288 -11.93 -20.48 20.17
N LYS A 289 -13.18 -20.28 20.59
CA LYS A 289 -13.70 -20.85 21.84
C LYS A 289 -14.93 -21.67 21.46
N VAL A 290 -14.82 -23.00 21.50
CA VAL A 290 -15.95 -23.95 21.32
C VAL A 290 -17.17 -23.48 22.13
N VAL A 291 -16.92 -22.91 23.31
CA VAL A 291 -17.91 -22.31 24.23
C VAL A 291 -18.58 -21.02 23.70
N CYS A 292 -17.90 -20.18 22.94
CA CYS A 292 -18.47 -18.95 22.37
C CYS A 292 -19.24 -19.20 21.06
N SER A 293 -18.84 -20.23 20.30
CA SER A 293 -19.58 -20.70 19.13
C SER A 293 -20.96 -21.25 19.52
N PHE A 294 -20.98 -22.10 20.57
CA PHE A 294 -22.21 -22.68 21.09
C PHE A 294 -23.27 -21.61 21.40
N LYS A 295 -22.92 -20.56 22.16
CA LYS A 295 -23.89 -19.51 22.52
C LYS A 295 -24.45 -18.77 21.31
N LYS A 296 -23.64 -18.51 20.28
CA LYS A 296 -24.11 -17.79 19.08
C LYS A 296 -24.99 -18.68 18.20
N VAL A 297 -24.60 -19.93 17.98
CA VAL A 297 -25.40 -20.92 17.23
C VAL A 297 -26.69 -21.24 17.99
N GLN A 298 -26.62 -21.42 19.31
CA GLN A 298 -27.77 -21.58 20.19
C GLN A 298 -28.70 -20.37 20.11
N ASN A 299 -28.18 -19.15 20.19
CA ASN A 299 -29.01 -17.95 20.07
C ASN A 299 -29.70 -17.90 18.70
N LEU A 300 -29.01 -18.21 17.60
CA LEU A 300 -29.65 -18.26 16.27
C LEU A 300 -30.73 -19.33 16.20
N CYS A 301 -30.46 -20.53 16.70
CA CYS A 301 -31.44 -21.62 16.74
C CYS A 301 -32.63 -21.30 17.64
N ASN A 302 -32.43 -20.56 18.74
CA ASN A 302 -33.51 -20.06 19.58
C ASN A 302 -34.34 -19.00 18.85
N LEU A 303 -33.68 -18.06 18.16
CA LEU A 303 -34.35 -17.01 17.39
C LEU A 303 -35.22 -17.61 16.29
N GLY A 304 -34.70 -18.60 15.55
CA GLY A 304 -35.42 -19.26 14.47
C GLY A 304 -36.28 -20.46 14.89
N ASP A 305 -36.54 -20.66 16.19
CA ASP A 305 -37.35 -21.77 16.74
C ASP A 305 -36.91 -23.19 16.27
N GLN A 306 -35.61 -23.38 16.07
CA GLN A 306 -34.98 -24.60 15.55
C GLN A 306 -33.97 -25.20 16.55
N THR A 307 -34.30 -25.12 17.84
CA THR A 307 -33.47 -25.64 18.95
C THR A 307 -33.22 -27.14 18.86
N TRP A 308 -34.13 -27.87 18.22
CA TRP A 308 -33.98 -29.30 17.91
C TRP A 308 -32.74 -29.60 17.06
N ARG A 309 -32.19 -28.63 16.32
CA ARG A 309 -31.01 -28.83 15.47
C ARG A 309 -29.71 -28.82 16.28
N LEU A 310 -29.69 -28.18 17.45
CA LEU A 310 -28.48 -27.98 18.26
C LEU A 310 -27.70 -29.28 18.55
N PRO A 311 -28.34 -30.39 18.95
CA PRO A 311 -27.62 -31.64 19.21
C PRO A 311 -26.81 -32.16 18.02
N SER A 312 -27.25 -31.87 16.78
CA SER A 312 -26.52 -32.27 15.56
C SER A 312 -25.38 -31.31 15.18
N LEU A 313 -25.51 -30.02 15.53
CA LEU A 313 -24.55 -28.96 15.19
C LEU A 313 -23.37 -28.85 16.14
N ILE A 314 -23.46 -29.56 17.27
CA ILE A 314 -22.46 -29.52 18.33
C ILE A 314 -21.59 -30.76 18.19
N TYR A 315 -20.31 -30.51 18.01
CA TYR A 315 -19.23 -31.49 17.98
C TYR A 315 -19.10 -32.12 19.38
N LEU A 316 -19.99 -33.07 19.67
CA LEU A 316 -20.19 -33.82 20.91
C LEU A 316 -20.50 -33.04 22.20
N PRO A 317 -21.37 -33.60 23.08
CA PRO A 317 -21.49 -33.20 24.48
C PRO A 317 -20.17 -33.24 25.26
N MET A 318 -19.13 -33.91 24.75
CA MET A 318 -17.82 -34.04 25.39
C MET A 318 -17.06 -32.72 25.61
N PHE A 319 -17.48 -31.65 24.94
CA PHE A 319 -16.92 -30.32 25.09
C PHE A 319 -17.87 -29.35 25.80
N ASP A 320 -19.04 -29.83 26.24
CA ASP A 320 -19.83 -29.08 27.20
C ASP A 320 -19.06 -29.09 28.53
N PRO A 321 -18.61 -27.92 29.04
CA PRO A 321 -17.91 -27.87 30.32
C PRO A 321 -18.77 -28.37 31.49
N ASN A 322 -20.09 -28.51 31.30
CA ASN A 322 -21.02 -29.07 32.28
C ASN A 322 -21.22 -30.59 32.13
N PHE A 323 -20.69 -31.21 31.07
CA PHE A 323 -20.81 -32.65 30.82
C PHE A 323 -19.55 -33.37 31.30
N ASN A 324 -19.69 -34.19 32.35
CA ASN A 324 -18.58 -34.96 32.92
C ASN A 324 -18.22 -36.15 32.01
N VAL A 325 -17.39 -35.90 31.00
CA VAL A 325 -16.85 -36.93 30.09
C VAL A 325 -16.18 -38.09 30.83
N GLY A 326 -15.62 -37.84 32.00
CA GLY A 326 -14.92 -38.85 32.82
C GLY A 326 -15.82 -39.91 33.45
N GLU A 327 -17.15 -39.81 33.36
CA GLU A 327 -18.07 -40.78 33.97
C GLU A 327 -18.50 -41.91 33.00
N LEU A 328 -18.30 -41.74 31.69
CA LEU A 328 -18.69 -42.74 30.69
C LEU A 328 -17.51 -43.64 30.29
N PRO A 329 -17.70 -44.97 30.16
CA PRO A 329 -16.69 -45.87 29.60
C PRO A 329 -16.25 -45.43 28.19
N PRO A 330 -14.94 -45.50 27.86
CA PRO A 330 -14.41 -45.12 26.55
C PRO A 330 -15.11 -45.79 25.35
N ALA A 331 -15.58 -47.03 25.52
CA ALA A 331 -16.32 -47.75 24.49
C ALA A 331 -17.70 -47.11 24.18
N ILE A 332 -18.43 -46.65 25.20
CA ILE A 332 -19.72 -45.96 25.00
C ILE A 332 -19.48 -44.63 24.31
N LEU A 333 -18.42 -43.93 24.72
CA LEU A 333 -17.99 -42.65 24.17
C LEU A 333 -17.58 -42.75 22.69
N LEU A 334 -16.89 -43.84 22.33
CA LEU A 334 -16.53 -44.16 20.96
C LEU A 334 -17.76 -44.44 20.11
N CYS A 335 -18.68 -45.28 20.60
CA CYS A 335 -19.90 -45.59 19.88
C CYS A 335 -20.78 -44.35 19.65
N THR A 336 -20.92 -43.47 20.66
CA THR A 336 -21.71 -42.23 20.51
C THR A 336 -21.04 -41.25 19.57
N TYR A 337 -19.72 -41.11 19.63
CA TYR A 337 -18.95 -40.31 18.66
C TYR A 337 -19.16 -40.80 17.24
N GLN A 338 -18.95 -42.09 16.99
CA GLN A 338 -19.07 -42.69 15.66
C GLN A 338 -20.48 -42.56 15.11
N LEU A 339 -21.51 -42.82 15.93
CA LEU A 339 -22.90 -42.69 15.50
C LEU A 339 -23.24 -41.24 15.10
N TRP A 340 -22.82 -40.26 15.90
CA TRP A 340 -23.00 -38.84 15.57
C TRP A 340 -22.25 -38.48 14.29
N HIS A 341 -20.98 -38.87 14.19
CA HIS A 341 -20.13 -38.57 13.03
C HIS A 341 -20.70 -39.17 11.74
N ASP A 342 -21.06 -40.46 11.75
CA ASP A 342 -21.62 -41.16 10.59
C ASP A 342 -22.98 -40.57 10.18
N SER A 343 -23.77 -40.12 11.15
CA SER A 343 -25.04 -39.42 10.89
C SER A 343 -24.80 -38.09 10.19
N CYS A 344 -23.88 -37.26 10.69
CA CYS A 344 -23.50 -36.01 10.05
C CYS A 344 -22.89 -36.24 8.66
N LEU A 345 -22.05 -37.26 8.50
CA LEU A 345 -21.43 -37.58 7.22
C LEU A 345 -22.50 -37.99 6.21
N LYS A 346 -23.48 -38.81 6.62
CA LYS A 346 -24.62 -39.17 5.78
C LYS A 346 -25.42 -37.93 5.37
N MET A 347 -25.70 -37.02 6.30
CA MET A 347 -26.39 -35.76 6.00
C MET A 347 -25.60 -34.87 5.04
N SER A 348 -24.27 -34.84 5.15
CA SER A 348 -23.41 -34.06 4.25
C SER A 348 -23.41 -34.58 2.80
N ASN A 349 -23.71 -35.87 2.62
CA ASN A 349 -23.77 -36.54 1.31
C ASN A 349 -25.20 -36.64 0.76
N ASP A 350 -26.21 -36.09 1.44
CA ASP A 350 -27.59 -36.15 0.98
C ASP A 350 -27.85 -35.09 -0.10
N ASP A 351 -27.76 -35.49 -1.37
CA ASP A 351 -27.96 -34.61 -2.53
C ASP A 351 -29.32 -33.89 -2.54
N PHE A 352 -30.33 -34.40 -1.82
CA PHE A 352 -31.65 -33.79 -1.70
C PHE A 352 -31.71 -32.65 -0.67
N SER A 353 -30.76 -32.58 0.27
CA SER A 353 -30.68 -31.53 1.28
C SER A 353 -30.17 -30.21 0.71
N ASN A 354 -30.42 -29.10 1.42
CA ASN A 354 -29.91 -27.80 1.05
C ASN A 354 -28.35 -27.81 1.02
N GLN A 355 -27.76 -27.14 0.03
CA GLN A 355 -26.29 -27.10 -0.12
C GLN A 355 -25.54 -26.51 1.09
N PHE A 356 -26.13 -25.54 1.79
CA PHE A 356 -25.56 -24.95 3.01
C PHE A 356 -25.70 -25.90 4.19
N GLU A 357 -26.81 -26.63 4.30
CA GLU A 357 -26.98 -27.68 5.32
C GLU A 357 -25.93 -28.78 5.14
N ARG A 358 -25.78 -29.29 3.91
CA ARG A 358 -24.71 -30.25 3.57
C ARG A 358 -23.34 -29.71 3.93
N ALA A 359 -23.07 -28.44 3.60
CA ALA A 359 -21.79 -27.81 3.91
C ALA A 359 -21.55 -27.68 5.41
N ILE A 360 -22.58 -27.39 6.22
CA ILE A 360 -22.47 -27.34 7.69
C ILE A 360 -22.07 -28.71 8.23
N TYR A 361 -22.74 -29.78 7.82
CA TYR A 361 -22.36 -31.13 8.24
C TYR A 361 -21.01 -31.58 7.66
N GLY A 362 -20.64 -31.09 6.47
CA GLY A 362 -19.32 -31.29 5.88
C GLY A 362 -18.21 -30.60 6.67
N ILE A 363 -18.46 -29.40 7.20
CA ILE A 363 -17.54 -28.71 8.12
C ILE A 363 -17.31 -29.56 9.37
N LEU A 364 -18.38 -30.12 9.96
CA LEU A 364 -18.30 -30.89 11.20
C LEU A 364 -17.58 -32.23 11.06
N THR A 365 -17.61 -32.84 9.87
CA THR A 365 -17.04 -34.17 9.56
C THR A 365 -15.76 -34.10 8.73
N GLY A 366 -15.38 -32.92 8.24
CA GLY A 366 -14.26 -32.77 7.31
C GLY A 366 -14.54 -33.31 5.90
N ASN A 367 -15.81 -33.38 5.49
CA ASN A 367 -16.21 -33.73 4.11
C ASN A 367 -16.07 -32.51 3.19
N ILE A 368 -14.98 -32.46 2.43
CA ILE A 368 -14.65 -31.34 1.55
C ILE A 368 -15.62 -31.18 0.38
N ASP A 369 -16.15 -32.30 -0.13
CA ASP A 369 -17.02 -32.32 -1.32
C ASP A 369 -18.37 -31.68 -1.04
N ALA A 370 -18.84 -31.78 0.21
CA ALA A 370 -20.06 -31.10 0.67
C ALA A 370 -19.87 -29.58 0.84
N ILE A 371 -18.63 -29.10 1.07
CA ILE A 371 -18.34 -27.69 1.34
C ILE A 371 -18.05 -26.91 0.05
N TYR A 372 -17.39 -27.52 -0.93
CA TYR A 372 -17.03 -26.85 -2.19
C TYR A 372 -18.20 -26.20 -2.95
N PRO A 373 -19.42 -26.77 -3.01
CA PRO A 373 -20.56 -26.17 -3.69
C PRO A 373 -20.95 -24.77 -3.19
N VAL A 374 -20.64 -24.45 -1.93
CA VAL A 374 -20.93 -23.13 -1.33
C VAL A 374 -19.70 -22.22 -1.27
N CYS A 375 -18.55 -22.65 -1.80
CA CYS A 375 -17.32 -21.84 -1.89
C CYS A 375 -17.28 -21.01 -3.17
N ASP A 376 -17.13 -19.69 -3.04
CA ASP A 376 -17.10 -18.76 -4.17
C ASP A 376 -15.71 -18.17 -4.42
N THR A 377 -14.94 -17.92 -3.35
CA THR A 377 -13.68 -17.17 -3.43
C THR A 377 -12.47 -18.06 -3.19
N TYR A 378 -11.29 -17.60 -3.63
CA TYR A 378 -10.01 -18.27 -3.34
C TYR A 378 -9.84 -18.56 -1.84
N ASN A 379 -10.20 -17.60 -0.99
CA ASN A 379 -10.09 -17.73 0.46
C ASN A 379 -11.09 -18.74 1.04
N ASP A 380 -12.27 -18.94 0.42
CA ASP A 380 -13.25 -19.94 0.87
C ASP A 380 -12.77 -21.36 0.62
N TYR A 381 -12.24 -21.63 -0.58
CA TYR A 381 -11.64 -22.94 -0.87
C TYR A 381 -10.45 -23.22 0.04
N LEU A 382 -9.59 -22.23 0.30
CA LEU A 382 -8.47 -22.40 1.22
C LEU A 382 -8.96 -22.69 2.65
N TRP A 383 -9.95 -21.93 3.11
CA TRP A 383 -10.60 -22.13 4.40
C TRP A 383 -11.18 -23.54 4.52
N ALA A 384 -11.96 -24.00 3.55
CA ALA A 384 -12.59 -25.32 3.56
C ALA A 384 -11.55 -26.45 3.69
N ASN A 385 -10.45 -26.38 2.94
CA ASN A 385 -9.37 -27.37 3.02
C ASN A 385 -8.67 -27.37 4.38
N ILE A 386 -8.38 -26.19 4.94
CA ILE A 386 -7.73 -26.05 6.25
C ILE A 386 -8.67 -26.53 7.37
N THR A 387 -9.95 -26.18 7.31
CA THR A 387 -10.99 -26.64 8.24
C THR A 387 -11.08 -28.16 8.24
N CYS A 388 -11.19 -28.79 7.08
CA CYS A 388 -11.24 -30.25 6.98
C CYS A 388 -9.97 -30.92 7.54
N TYR A 389 -8.80 -30.33 7.30
CA TYR A 389 -7.55 -30.84 7.88
C TYR A 389 -7.58 -30.79 9.42
N ILE A 390 -8.02 -29.66 10.00
CA ILE A 390 -8.10 -29.48 11.45
C ILE A 390 -9.09 -30.48 12.05
N VAL A 391 -10.28 -30.60 11.48
CA VAL A 391 -11.34 -31.52 11.94
C VAL A 391 -10.85 -32.96 11.90
N LYS A 392 -10.28 -33.42 10.78
CA LYS A 392 -9.71 -34.77 10.65
C LYS A 392 -8.54 -35.02 11.61
N THR A 393 -7.74 -33.99 11.92
CA THR A 393 -6.63 -34.10 12.90
C THR A 393 -7.16 -34.28 14.32
N ILE A 394 -8.23 -33.56 14.68
CA ILE A 394 -8.90 -33.70 15.98
C ILE A 394 -9.57 -35.08 16.07
N GLU A 395 -10.29 -35.49 15.02
CA GLU A 395 -10.90 -36.81 14.93
C GLU A 395 -9.88 -37.94 15.10
N GLU A 396 -8.76 -37.91 14.36
CA GLU A 396 -7.70 -38.94 14.49
C GLU A 396 -7.20 -39.05 15.93
N LYS A 397 -7.15 -37.93 16.66
CA LYS A 397 -6.71 -37.89 18.05
C LYS A 397 -7.77 -38.40 19.02
N ILE A 398 -9.03 -38.03 18.83
CA ILE A 398 -10.16 -38.58 19.60
C ILE A 398 -10.22 -40.10 19.41
N LEU A 399 -10.15 -40.58 18.17
CA LEU A 399 -10.20 -42.00 17.87
C LEU A 399 -9.03 -42.76 18.47
N LYS A 400 -7.80 -42.20 18.45
CA LYS A 400 -6.62 -42.81 19.10
C LYS A 400 -6.73 -42.85 20.62
N PHE A 401 -7.29 -41.82 21.25
CA PHE A 401 -7.51 -41.85 22.69
C PHE A 401 -8.55 -42.90 23.07
N LEU A 402 -9.67 -42.96 22.34
CA LEU A 402 -10.77 -43.87 22.63
C LEU A 402 -10.45 -45.32 22.22
N ASN A 403 -9.64 -45.50 21.18
CA ASN A 403 -9.15 -46.77 20.67
C ASN A 403 -7.70 -46.63 20.15
N PRO A 404 -6.68 -47.04 20.93
CA PRO A 404 -5.27 -46.94 20.54
C PRO A 404 -4.89 -47.70 19.26
N GLU A 405 -5.68 -48.70 18.86
CA GLU A 405 -5.46 -49.48 17.63
C GLU A 405 -6.07 -48.81 16.38
N SER A 406 -6.71 -47.66 16.52
CA SER A 406 -7.30 -46.95 15.39
C SER A 406 -6.26 -46.61 14.30
N PRO A 407 -6.55 -46.88 13.03
CA PRO A 407 -5.62 -46.65 11.94
C PRO A 407 -5.34 -45.15 11.76
N LYS A 408 -4.17 -44.83 11.21
CA LYS A 408 -3.85 -43.45 10.83
C LYS A 408 -4.75 -42.99 9.70
N ASN A 409 -5.11 -41.71 9.73
CA ASN A 409 -5.93 -41.11 8.69
C ASN A 409 -5.08 -40.82 7.43
N HIS A 410 -5.26 -41.61 6.37
CA HIS A 410 -4.51 -41.46 5.12
C HIS A 410 -4.70 -40.10 4.43
N ASP A 411 -5.85 -39.45 4.59
CA ASP A 411 -6.10 -38.12 4.01
C ASP A 411 -5.17 -37.07 4.61
N LEU A 412 -4.85 -37.19 5.91
CA LEU A 412 -3.91 -36.29 6.59
C LEU A 412 -2.48 -36.48 6.09
N GLU A 413 -2.07 -37.73 5.79
CA GLU A 413 -0.74 -38.02 5.23
C GLU A 413 -0.58 -37.45 3.81
N MET A 414 -1.66 -37.50 3.02
CA MET A 414 -1.68 -36.97 1.66
C MET A 414 -1.83 -35.44 1.61
N PHE A 415 -2.23 -34.81 2.70
CA PHE A 415 -2.46 -33.37 2.76
C PHE A 415 -1.18 -32.57 2.48
N LYS A 416 -1.20 -31.81 1.39
CA LYS A 416 -0.10 -30.91 1.01
C LYS A 416 -0.67 -29.55 0.62
N ILE A 417 -0.55 -28.58 1.53
CA ILE A 417 -1.06 -27.21 1.31
C ILE A 417 -0.54 -26.59 0.00
N GLY A 418 0.72 -26.85 -0.37
CA GLY A 418 1.29 -26.38 -1.64
C GLY A 418 0.61 -26.97 -2.89
N LYS A 419 0.06 -28.20 -2.83
CA LYS A 419 -0.73 -28.82 -3.91
C LYS A 419 -2.13 -28.21 -3.95
N ILE A 420 -2.74 -28.00 -2.78
CA ILE A 420 -4.05 -27.37 -2.64
C ILE A 420 -4.03 -25.95 -3.22
N LEU A 421 -3.06 -25.12 -2.83
CA LEU A 421 -2.86 -23.75 -3.35
C LEU A 421 -2.52 -23.70 -4.86
N LYS A 422 -2.20 -24.82 -5.51
CA LYS A 422 -2.08 -24.91 -6.98
C LYS A 422 -3.41 -25.28 -7.64
N ASN A 423 -4.26 -26.01 -6.94
CA ASN A 423 -5.56 -26.44 -7.43
C ASN A 423 -6.62 -25.34 -7.26
N ILE A 424 -6.61 -24.60 -6.14
CA ILE A 424 -7.58 -23.53 -5.86
C ILE A 424 -7.57 -22.48 -6.97
N SER A 425 -6.40 -22.11 -7.52
CA SER A 425 -6.32 -21.15 -8.61
C SER A 425 -7.05 -21.58 -9.90
N LYS A 426 -7.40 -22.88 -10.02
CA LYS A 426 -8.22 -23.40 -11.13
C LYS A 426 -9.72 -23.44 -10.79
N LEU A 427 -10.06 -23.52 -9.50
CA LEU A 427 -11.43 -23.67 -9.00
C LEU A 427 -12.10 -22.31 -8.74
N SER A 428 -11.33 -21.30 -8.34
CA SER A 428 -11.85 -19.95 -8.14
C SER A 428 -12.30 -19.30 -9.45
N LYS A 429 -13.31 -18.43 -9.38
CA LYS A 429 -13.71 -17.52 -10.48
C LYS A 429 -12.50 -16.77 -11.06
N THR A 430 -12.62 -16.30 -12.31
CA THR A 430 -11.55 -15.58 -13.00
C THR A 430 -11.06 -14.39 -12.18
N LEU A 431 -9.88 -14.55 -11.58
CA LEU A 431 -9.21 -13.51 -10.80
C LEU A 431 -8.66 -12.41 -11.71
N THR A 432 -8.80 -11.16 -11.28
CA THR A 432 -8.14 -9.98 -11.85
C THR A 432 -6.61 -10.06 -11.70
N GLY A 433 -5.87 -9.20 -12.41
CA GLY A 433 -4.41 -9.13 -12.28
C GLY A 433 -3.95 -8.85 -10.85
N GLU A 434 -4.59 -7.87 -10.20
CA GLU A 434 -4.35 -7.47 -8.81
C GLU A 434 -4.58 -8.62 -7.81
N GLU A 435 -5.72 -9.31 -7.91
CA GLU A 435 -6.02 -10.46 -7.05
C GLU A 435 -5.00 -11.58 -7.23
N ARG A 436 -4.58 -11.85 -8.48
CA ARG A 436 -3.52 -12.85 -8.75
C ARG A 436 -2.20 -12.46 -8.10
N PHE A 437 -1.86 -11.18 -8.08
CA PHE A 437 -0.65 -10.69 -7.42
C PHE A 437 -0.70 -10.97 -5.91
N PHE A 438 -1.75 -10.52 -5.22
CA PHE A 438 -1.87 -10.71 -3.78
C PHE A 438 -1.99 -12.19 -3.40
N HIS A 439 -2.83 -12.97 -4.07
CA HIS A 439 -2.96 -14.40 -3.77
C HIS A 439 -1.68 -15.18 -4.05
N ALA A 440 -0.91 -14.81 -5.08
CA ALA A 440 0.39 -15.42 -5.30
C ALA A 440 1.38 -15.10 -4.18
N LEU A 441 1.39 -13.84 -3.71
CA LEU A 441 2.24 -13.43 -2.59
C LEU A 441 1.81 -14.15 -1.29
N GLN A 442 0.52 -14.14 -0.96
CA GLN A 442 -0.07 -14.85 0.18
C GLN A 442 0.27 -16.34 0.14
N LYS A 443 0.17 -16.99 -1.03
CA LYS A 443 0.57 -18.38 -1.24
C LYS A 443 2.04 -18.61 -0.84
N TYR A 444 2.95 -17.75 -1.28
CA TYR A 444 4.37 -17.90 -0.93
C TYR A 444 4.65 -17.62 0.54
N ILE A 445 3.92 -16.70 1.16
CA ILE A 445 3.96 -16.46 2.61
C ILE A 445 3.47 -17.70 3.38
N ILE A 446 2.33 -18.28 2.99
CA ILE A 446 1.74 -19.50 3.59
C ILE A 446 2.68 -20.71 3.44
N THR A 447 3.37 -20.84 2.31
CA THR A 447 4.32 -21.94 2.12
C THR A 447 5.71 -21.63 2.68
N MET A 448 5.92 -20.45 3.28
CA MET A 448 7.21 -19.95 3.75
C MET A 448 8.32 -20.11 2.68
N ASP A 449 8.02 -19.74 1.43
CA ASP A 449 8.90 -19.97 0.29
C ASP A 449 10.11 -19.02 0.34
N PRO A 450 11.36 -19.52 0.48
CA PRO A 450 12.53 -18.64 0.57
C PRO A 450 12.79 -17.86 -0.73
N ASN A 451 12.23 -18.32 -1.86
CA ASN A 451 12.40 -17.70 -3.16
C ASN A 451 11.19 -16.84 -3.58
N ILE A 452 10.41 -16.36 -2.61
CA ILE A 452 9.22 -15.51 -2.81
C ILE A 452 9.49 -14.38 -3.82
N PHE A 453 10.58 -13.64 -3.64
CA PHE A 453 10.90 -12.48 -4.48
C PHE A 453 11.27 -12.83 -5.91
N GLN A 454 12.02 -13.92 -6.13
CA GLN A 454 12.35 -14.40 -7.47
C GLN A 454 11.08 -14.85 -8.21
N LYS A 455 10.19 -15.56 -7.51
CA LYS A 455 8.93 -16.05 -8.07
C LYS A 455 7.93 -14.93 -8.34
N MET A 456 7.96 -13.85 -7.56
CA MET A 456 7.12 -12.68 -7.77
C MET A 456 7.55 -11.80 -8.96
N GLN A 457 8.77 -11.97 -9.50
CA GLN A 457 9.22 -11.21 -10.68
C GLN A 457 8.31 -11.38 -11.90
N LYS A 458 7.64 -12.53 -12.05
CA LYS A 458 6.69 -12.75 -13.15
C LYS A 458 5.48 -11.80 -13.13
N TYR A 459 5.23 -11.13 -12.00
CA TYR A 459 4.18 -10.13 -11.85
C TYR A 459 4.72 -8.69 -11.96
N SER A 460 5.96 -8.49 -12.42
CA SER A 460 6.56 -7.15 -12.51
C SER A 460 5.77 -6.20 -13.41
N PHE A 461 5.00 -6.71 -14.37
CA PHE A 461 4.14 -5.90 -15.23
C PHE A 461 3.02 -5.18 -14.46
N LEU A 462 2.62 -5.68 -13.29
CA LEU A 462 1.63 -5.05 -12.40
C LEU A 462 2.23 -3.93 -11.54
N LEU A 463 3.56 -3.78 -11.52
CA LEU A 463 4.25 -2.70 -10.82
C LEU A 463 4.10 -1.32 -11.51
N VAL A 464 3.18 -1.22 -12.47
CA VAL A 464 2.70 0.04 -13.06
C VAL A 464 1.54 0.61 -12.22
N GLU A 465 0.83 -0.24 -11.47
CA GLU A 465 -0.27 0.20 -10.62
C GLU A 465 0.25 0.79 -9.31
N ASP A 466 -0.17 2.01 -9.01
CA ASP A 466 0.26 2.80 -7.85
C ASP A 466 0.21 2.01 -6.52
N HIS A 467 -0.94 1.38 -6.25
CA HIS A 467 -1.17 0.64 -5.00
C HIS A 467 -0.26 -0.57 -4.86
N ILE A 468 -0.12 -1.38 -5.93
CA ILE A 468 0.75 -2.56 -5.93
C ILE A 468 2.21 -2.13 -5.77
N LEU A 469 2.66 -1.13 -6.52
CA LEU A 469 4.04 -0.67 -6.47
C LEU A 469 4.39 -0.12 -5.08
N ARG A 470 3.50 0.69 -4.47
CA ARG A 470 3.67 1.15 -3.08
C ARG A 470 3.77 -0.03 -2.13
N PHE A 471 2.75 -0.90 -2.13
CA PHE A 471 2.69 -2.05 -1.23
C PHE A 471 3.95 -2.92 -1.35
N TYR A 472 4.30 -3.32 -2.57
CA TYR A 472 5.39 -4.25 -2.82
C TYR A 472 6.75 -3.64 -2.46
N THR A 473 6.95 -2.35 -2.67
CA THR A 473 8.17 -1.64 -2.22
C THR A 473 8.34 -1.73 -0.71
N HIS A 474 7.28 -1.41 0.04
CA HIS A 474 7.34 -1.48 1.51
C HIS A 474 7.46 -2.92 2.00
N PHE A 475 6.77 -3.86 1.35
CA PHE A 475 6.87 -5.29 1.64
C PHE A 475 8.31 -5.77 1.50
N VAL A 476 8.99 -5.45 0.39
CA VAL A 476 10.41 -5.78 0.15
C VAL A 476 11.32 -5.17 1.21
N LEU A 477 11.13 -3.88 1.55
CA LEU A 477 11.94 -3.20 2.56
C LEU A 477 11.81 -3.85 3.95
N LEU A 478 10.61 -4.29 4.32
CA LEU A 478 10.35 -4.98 5.59
C LEU A 478 10.87 -6.42 5.58
N TYR A 479 10.58 -7.17 4.51
CA TYR A 479 10.94 -8.59 4.41
C TYR A 479 12.42 -8.85 4.19
N LYS A 480 13.19 -7.83 3.76
CA LYS A 480 14.65 -7.88 3.69
C LYS A 480 15.30 -8.34 5.01
N ASN A 481 14.66 -8.06 6.14
CA ASN A 481 15.17 -8.47 7.46
C ASN A 481 14.96 -9.97 7.74
N PHE A 482 14.02 -10.63 7.07
CA PHE A 482 13.67 -12.05 7.29
C PHE A 482 14.25 -12.98 6.23
N THR A 483 14.38 -12.48 5.01
CA THR A 483 14.79 -13.26 3.85
C THR A 483 15.78 -12.47 3.02
N PRO A 484 16.88 -13.10 2.56
CA PRO A 484 17.86 -12.42 1.72
C PRO A 484 17.21 -12.03 0.39
N ILE A 485 17.39 -10.76 0.00
CA ILE A 485 16.88 -10.23 -1.26
C ILE A 485 18.08 -9.75 -2.08
N PRO A 486 18.20 -10.16 -3.36
CA PRO A 486 19.25 -9.67 -4.24
C PRO A 486 19.21 -8.14 -4.38
N ASP A 487 20.36 -7.48 -4.27
CA ASP A 487 20.47 -6.02 -4.37
C ASP A 487 19.92 -5.48 -5.70
N ASP A 488 20.13 -6.20 -6.80
CA ASP A 488 19.59 -5.84 -8.12
C ASP A 488 18.06 -5.71 -8.12
N LEU A 489 17.38 -6.58 -7.38
CA LEU A 489 15.93 -6.54 -7.26
C LEU A 489 15.47 -5.35 -6.43
N ILE A 490 16.17 -5.07 -5.32
CA ILE A 490 15.90 -3.89 -4.48
C ILE A 490 16.08 -2.62 -5.29
N ILE A 491 17.21 -2.50 -6.01
CA ILE A 491 17.51 -1.34 -6.87
C ILE A 491 16.43 -1.17 -7.94
N LYS A 492 16.00 -2.25 -8.60
CA LYS A 492 14.95 -2.20 -9.63
C LYS A 492 13.61 -1.72 -9.07
N ILE A 493 13.15 -2.28 -7.96
CA ILE A 493 11.86 -1.94 -7.35
C ILE A 493 11.87 -0.51 -6.83
N LEU A 494 12.89 -0.15 -6.04
CA LEU A 494 13.01 1.22 -5.52
C LEU A 494 13.17 2.24 -6.63
N SER A 495 13.92 1.93 -7.70
CA SER A 495 14.03 2.85 -8.84
C SER A 495 12.68 3.10 -9.50
N THR A 496 11.91 2.05 -9.74
CA THR A 496 10.56 2.14 -10.32
C THR A 496 9.64 2.98 -9.43
N TYR A 497 9.69 2.75 -8.11
CA TYR A 497 8.87 3.50 -7.16
C TYR A 497 9.30 4.97 -7.03
N ILE A 498 10.60 5.25 -7.03
CA ILE A 498 11.10 6.64 -7.02
C ILE A 498 10.66 7.40 -8.28
N ASP A 499 10.80 6.77 -9.45
CA ASP A 499 10.39 7.39 -10.71
C ASP A 499 8.88 7.66 -10.72
N HIS A 500 8.09 6.75 -10.15
CA HIS A 500 6.66 6.94 -9.92
C HIS A 500 6.36 8.11 -8.96
N LEU A 501 7.02 8.18 -7.81
CA LEU A 501 6.88 9.28 -6.83
C LEU A 501 7.20 10.65 -7.45
N ILE A 502 8.22 10.71 -8.31
CA ILE A 502 8.55 11.92 -9.08
C ILE A 502 7.42 12.27 -10.04
N GLY A 503 6.86 11.27 -10.74
CA GLY A 503 5.72 11.44 -11.64
C GLY A 503 4.49 12.04 -10.95
N ILE A 504 4.17 11.57 -9.74
CA ILE A 504 3.06 12.10 -8.91
C ILE A 504 3.45 13.32 -8.06
N LYS A 505 4.63 13.92 -8.31
CA LYS A 505 5.16 15.12 -7.65
C LYS A 505 5.33 15.02 -6.12
N LYS A 506 5.53 13.81 -5.58
CA LYS A 506 5.77 13.56 -4.15
C LYS A 506 7.27 13.58 -3.82
N PHE A 507 7.89 14.73 -4.06
CA PHE A 507 9.35 14.89 -3.96
C PHE A 507 9.91 14.78 -2.54
N GLU A 508 9.12 15.12 -1.52
CA GLU A 508 9.54 15.19 -0.11
C GLU A 508 10.05 13.85 0.43
N ILE A 509 9.44 12.74 -0.03
CA ILE A 509 9.72 11.38 0.45
C ILE A 509 10.71 10.62 -0.44
N VAL A 510 11.08 11.13 -1.61
CA VAL A 510 12.04 10.44 -2.50
C VAL A 510 13.41 10.23 -1.85
N PRO A 511 14.01 11.21 -1.14
CA PRO A 511 15.33 11.01 -0.54
C PRO A 511 15.35 9.90 0.52
N LEU A 512 14.24 9.71 1.25
CA LEU A 512 14.07 8.58 2.17
C LEU A 512 14.24 7.24 1.43
N TYR A 513 13.57 7.04 0.30
CA TYR A 513 13.67 5.78 -0.44
C TYR A 513 15.01 5.60 -1.14
N VAL A 514 15.66 6.68 -1.57
CA VAL A 514 17.04 6.62 -2.07
C VAL A 514 17.99 6.16 -0.95
N SER A 515 17.77 6.58 0.30
CA SER A 515 18.60 6.18 1.43
C SER A 515 18.58 4.66 1.71
N PHE A 516 17.52 3.96 1.27
CA PHE A 516 17.41 2.50 1.37
C PHE A 516 18.15 1.73 0.28
N MET A 517 18.63 2.40 -0.78
CA MET A 517 19.45 1.76 -1.81
C MET A 517 20.88 1.49 -1.33
N PRO A 518 21.62 0.56 -1.96
CA PRO A 518 23.06 0.39 -1.72
C PRO A 518 23.83 1.69 -1.95
N LYS A 519 24.79 2.00 -1.06
CA LYS A 519 25.57 3.26 -1.07
C LYS A 519 26.22 3.59 -2.43
N SER A 520 26.63 2.56 -3.17
CA SER A 520 27.25 2.69 -4.50
C SER A 520 26.33 3.32 -5.56
N VAL A 521 25.00 3.22 -5.39
CA VAL A 521 24.00 3.65 -6.39
C VAL A 521 23.28 4.93 -5.97
N GLN A 522 23.26 5.26 -4.68
CA GLN A 522 22.50 6.40 -4.13
C GLN A 522 22.80 7.72 -4.87
N VAL A 523 24.08 8.06 -5.01
CA VAL A 523 24.52 9.31 -5.67
C VAL A 523 24.04 9.33 -7.13
N ILE A 524 24.22 8.22 -7.86
CA ILE A 524 23.87 8.12 -9.28
C ILE A 524 22.36 8.31 -9.47
N LYS A 525 21.54 7.59 -8.69
CA LYS A 525 20.08 7.68 -8.81
C LYS A 525 19.56 9.05 -8.37
N PHE A 526 20.09 9.61 -7.27
CA PHE A 526 19.67 10.92 -6.81
C PHE A 526 19.98 12.03 -7.83
N VAL A 527 21.17 11.99 -8.44
CA VAL A 527 21.55 12.92 -9.52
C VAL A 527 20.64 12.76 -10.74
N HIS A 528 20.24 11.54 -11.09
CA HIS A 528 19.26 11.32 -12.15
C HIS A 528 17.91 11.98 -11.81
N CYS A 529 17.42 11.83 -10.58
CA CYS A 529 16.17 12.47 -10.13
C CYS A 529 16.25 14.00 -10.18
N LEU A 530 17.37 14.60 -9.77
CA LEU A 530 17.56 16.05 -9.84
C LEU A 530 17.51 16.59 -11.28
N LYS A 531 17.85 15.78 -12.29
CA LYS A 531 17.76 16.17 -13.70
C LYS A 531 16.32 16.19 -14.23
N THR A 532 15.42 15.40 -13.65
CA THR A 532 14.03 15.29 -14.10
C THR A 532 13.10 16.30 -13.42
N ILE A 533 13.54 16.93 -12.33
CA ILE A 533 12.74 17.84 -11.50
C ILE A 533 12.90 19.31 -11.97
N LYS A 534 11.84 20.11 -11.83
CA LYS A 534 11.86 21.55 -12.16
C LYS A 534 12.81 22.34 -11.25
N PRO A 535 13.45 23.42 -11.74
CA PRO A 535 14.45 24.19 -10.97
C PRO A 535 13.98 24.66 -9.59
N VAL A 536 12.70 25.08 -9.48
CA VAL A 536 12.10 25.58 -8.23
C VAL A 536 12.12 24.53 -7.11
N ASP A 537 11.91 23.26 -7.48
CA ASP A 537 11.75 22.16 -6.52
C ASP A 537 13.11 21.54 -6.11
N LYS A 538 14.17 21.76 -6.89
CA LYS A 538 15.51 21.17 -6.65
C LYS A 538 16.13 21.59 -5.33
N LYS A 539 15.95 22.85 -4.91
CA LYS A 539 16.47 23.35 -3.62
C LYS A 539 15.81 22.65 -2.44
N GLN A 540 14.51 22.41 -2.51
CA GLN A 540 13.82 21.64 -1.48
C GLN A 540 14.27 20.18 -1.51
N PHE A 541 14.42 19.59 -2.69
CA PHE A 541 14.90 18.21 -2.85
C PHE A 541 16.27 17.96 -2.21
N LEU A 542 17.21 18.90 -2.39
CA LEU A 542 18.54 18.84 -1.77
C LEU A 542 18.47 18.99 -0.25
N LYS A 543 17.63 19.90 0.28
CA LYS A 543 17.42 20.01 1.73
C LYS A 543 16.91 18.70 2.34
N HIS A 544 15.98 18.02 1.66
CA HIS A 544 15.49 16.73 2.14
C HIS A 544 16.58 15.65 2.08
N SER A 545 17.51 15.70 1.12
CA SER A 545 18.63 14.75 1.06
C SER A 545 19.58 14.83 2.27
N GLU A 546 19.74 16.01 2.85
CA GLU A 546 20.51 16.20 4.09
C GLU A 546 19.84 15.49 5.28
N ILE A 547 18.51 15.55 5.37
CA ILE A 547 17.73 14.95 6.48
C ILE A 547 17.98 13.44 6.55
N TYR A 548 18.11 12.78 5.39
CA TYR A 548 18.30 11.34 5.29
C TYR A 548 19.77 10.91 5.11
N ASN A 549 20.72 11.80 5.44
CA ASN A 549 22.16 11.53 5.42
C ASN A 549 22.69 11.02 4.07
N LEU A 550 22.12 11.50 2.95
CA LEU A 550 22.72 11.26 1.64
C LEU A 550 23.99 12.10 1.49
N ASP A 551 24.95 11.62 0.70
CA ASP A 551 26.20 12.34 0.43
C ASP A 551 25.95 13.54 -0.49
N THR A 552 25.47 14.64 0.10
CA THR A 552 25.10 15.87 -0.61
C THR A 552 26.30 16.50 -1.32
N VAL A 553 27.51 16.33 -0.78
CA VAL A 553 28.75 16.78 -1.39
C VAL A 553 29.03 16.02 -2.68
N ALA A 554 28.97 14.68 -2.66
CA ALA A 554 29.16 13.85 -3.84
C ALA A 554 28.05 14.07 -4.87
N ILE A 555 26.80 14.24 -4.43
CA ILE A 555 25.65 14.57 -5.29
C ILE A 555 25.89 15.90 -6.01
N CYS A 556 26.23 16.96 -5.27
CA CYS A 556 26.50 18.29 -5.85
C CYS A 556 27.70 18.27 -6.79
N ARG A 557 28.75 17.51 -6.48
CA ARG A 557 29.90 17.35 -7.39
C ARG A 557 29.51 16.63 -8.68
N SER A 558 28.78 15.51 -8.54
CA SER A 558 28.40 14.66 -9.68
C SER A 558 27.40 15.34 -10.61
N ILE A 559 26.41 16.09 -10.09
CA ILE A 559 25.46 16.81 -10.95
C ILE A 559 26.14 17.92 -11.72
N SER A 560 27.04 18.66 -11.07
CA SER A 560 27.74 19.80 -11.67
C SER A 560 28.77 19.36 -12.71
N LEU A 561 29.44 18.22 -12.50
CA LEU A 561 30.26 17.59 -13.54
C LEU A 561 29.43 17.15 -14.73
N SER A 562 28.26 16.56 -14.48
CA SER A 562 27.40 16.09 -15.56
C SER A 562 26.81 17.24 -16.39
N THR A 563 26.42 18.35 -15.76
CA THR A 563 25.91 19.54 -16.46
C THR A 563 27.05 20.24 -17.19
N SER A 564 28.22 20.40 -16.55
CA SER A 564 29.42 20.96 -17.18
C SER A 564 29.85 20.17 -18.41
N ASN A 565 29.95 18.84 -18.32
CA ASN A 565 30.33 18.02 -19.46
C ASN A 565 29.28 18.07 -20.59
N LYS A 566 27.99 18.16 -20.27
CA LYS A 566 26.92 18.36 -21.27
C LYS A 566 27.10 19.69 -21.99
N TYR A 567 27.27 20.78 -21.25
CA TYR A 567 27.54 22.12 -21.80
C TYR A 567 28.76 22.10 -22.72
N LEU A 568 29.89 21.58 -22.24
CA LEU A 568 31.12 21.48 -23.02
C LEU A 568 30.91 20.68 -24.31
N SER A 569 30.23 19.53 -24.24
CA SER A 569 29.95 18.71 -25.44
C SER A 569 29.05 19.42 -26.46
N CYS A 570 28.05 20.17 -26.00
CA CYS A 570 27.18 20.97 -26.87
C CYS A 570 27.96 22.13 -27.50
N HIS A 571 28.87 22.76 -26.75
CA HIS A 571 29.71 23.85 -27.24
C HIS A 571 30.69 23.38 -28.33
N TYR A 572 31.37 22.25 -28.12
CA TYR A 572 32.24 21.66 -29.16
C TYR A 572 31.47 21.32 -30.44
N SER A 573 30.22 20.86 -30.30
CA SER A 573 29.37 20.46 -31.44
C SER A 573 28.74 21.66 -32.18
N LYS A 574 28.47 22.78 -31.49
CA LYS A 574 27.83 23.99 -32.04
C LYS A 574 28.81 25.04 -32.58
N SER A 575 30.11 24.79 -32.54
CA SER A 575 31.18 25.65 -33.10
C SER A 575 31.09 25.93 -34.63
N GLN A 576 29.94 25.65 -35.26
CA GLN A 576 29.63 25.98 -36.65
C GLN A 576 28.36 26.83 -36.85
N MET A 577 27.57 27.20 -35.83
CA MET A 577 26.36 28.04 -36.04
C MET A 577 26.17 29.12 -34.97
N THR A 578 25.95 30.33 -35.46
CA THR A 578 25.96 31.64 -34.80
C THR A 578 24.68 31.96 -34.02
N ASP A 579 24.52 31.47 -32.79
CA ASP A 579 23.51 32.02 -31.86
C ASP A 579 24.07 32.11 -30.42
N ASN A 580 24.45 33.33 -30.04
CA ASN A 580 25.25 33.66 -28.85
C ASN A 580 24.43 33.89 -27.56
N HIS A 581 23.12 33.68 -27.55
CA HIS A 581 22.25 34.14 -26.45
C HIS A 581 21.65 33.04 -25.55
N GLU A 582 21.68 31.76 -25.94
CA GLU A 582 21.12 30.66 -25.11
C GLU A 582 22.15 29.95 -24.21
N GLN A 583 23.45 30.24 -24.34
CA GLN A 583 24.51 29.42 -23.73
C GLN A 583 24.90 29.81 -22.29
N LEU A 584 24.74 31.08 -21.91
CA LEU A 584 25.15 31.60 -20.60
C LEU A 584 24.30 31.08 -19.40
N PRO A 585 22.96 30.92 -19.52
CA PRO A 585 22.14 30.35 -18.45
C PRO A 585 22.52 28.92 -18.08
N GLU A 586 22.84 28.06 -19.06
CA GLU A 586 23.23 26.67 -18.82
C GLU A 586 24.60 26.54 -18.13
N ALA A 587 25.53 27.46 -18.42
CA ALA A 587 26.82 27.53 -17.73
C ALA A 587 26.68 27.96 -16.26
N LEU A 588 25.71 28.83 -15.95
CA LEU A 588 25.41 29.27 -14.58
C LEU A 588 24.72 28.16 -13.76
N ASP A 589 23.88 27.33 -14.38
CA ASP A 589 23.27 26.15 -13.76
C ASP A 589 24.33 25.15 -13.24
N CYS A 590 25.51 25.12 -13.85
CA CYS A 590 26.64 24.27 -13.42
C CYS A 590 27.24 24.69 -12.07
N LEU A 591 26.97 25.92 -11.63
CA LEU A 591 27.54 26.50 -10.42
C LEU A 591 26.50 26.63 -9.30
N GLU A 592 25.21 26.46 -9.59
CA GLU A 592 24.15 26.59 -8.58
C GLU A 592 24.34 25.61 -7.41
N TYR A 593 24.71 24.35 -7.68
CA TYR A 593 24.82 23.28 -6.67
C TYR A 593 26.11 23.33 -5.82
N PRO A 594 27.32 23.51 -6.41
CA PRO A 594 28.56 23.54 -5.65
C PRO A 594 28.68 24.76 -4.73
N LEU A 595 27.89 25.81 -4.96
CA LEU A 595 27.87 27.01 -4.12
C LEU A 595 27.10 26.82 -2.81
N LEU A 596 26.27 25.77 -2.70
CA LEU A 596 25.43 25.50 -1.53
C LEU A 596 26.24 25.04 -0.31
N TYR A 597 27.29 24.24 -0.52
CA TYR A 597 28.09 23.66 0.55
C TYR A 597 29.50 24.22 0.56
N GLN A 598 30.02 24.49 1.76
CA GLN A 598 31.37 25.01 1.90
C GLN A 598 32.40 24.09 1.23
N GLN A 599 32.30 22.78 1.46
CA GLN A 599 33.18 21.71 0.97
C GLN A 599 33.21 21.52 -0.57
N THR A 600 32.40 22.29 -1.30
CA THR A 600 32.31 22.24 -2.76
C THR A 600 32.69 23.57 -3.42
N HIS A 601 33.11 24.60 -2.67
CA HIS A 601 33.47 25.90 -3.25
C HIS A 601 34.74 25.83 -4.12
N CYS A 602 35.76 25.10 -3.70
CA CYS A 602 36.95 24.83 -4.53
C CYS A 602 36.59 24.10 -5.83
N PHE A 603 35.65 23.16 -5.76
CA PHE A 603 35.16 22.44 -6.92
C PHE A 603 34.37 23.34 -7.88
N ALA A 604 33.58 24.28 -7.35
CA ALA A 604 32.93 25.32 -8.15
C ALA A 604 33.98 26.14 -8.92
N GLY A 605 35.07 26.53 -8.26
CA GLY A 605 36.16 27.27 -8.90
C GLY A 605 36.85 26.48 -10.02
N LEU A 606 37.01 25.17 -9.87
CA LEU A 606 37.53 24.29 -10.93
C LEU A 606 36.60 24.23 -12.15
N ILE A 607 35.29 24.19 -11.94
CA ILE A 607 34.30 24.24 -13.03
C ILE A 607 34.38 25.59 -13.76
N VAL A 608 34.48 26.71 -13.02
CA VAL A 608 34.64 28.04 -13.62
C VAL A 608 35.88 28.08 -14.51
N LEU A 609 37.03 27.61 -14.02
CA LEU A 609 38.25 27.57 -14.83
C LEU A 609 38.04 26.72 -16.09
N LYS A 610 37.47 25.52 -15.97
CA LYS A 610 37.25 24.63 -17.11
C LYS A 610 36.33 25.24 -18.17
N VAL A 611 35.29 25.98 -17.75
CA VAL A 611 34.39 26.71 -18.67
C VAL A 611 35.11 27.90 -19.30
N CYS A 612 35.86 28.70 -18.53
CA CYS A 612 36.63 29.82 -19.08
C CYS A 612 37.72 29.35 -20.05
N ASP A 613 38.48 28.30 -19.72
CA ASP A 613 39.53 27.75 -20.58
C ASP A 613 38.97 27.29 -21.93
N THR A 614 37.73 26.75 -21.94
CA THR A 614 37.09 26.27 -23.18
C THR A 614 36.52 27.41 -24.02
N LEU A 615 35.92 28.43 -23.39
CA LEU A 615 35.48 29.66 -24.07
C LEU A 615 36.67 30.48 -24.63
N LEU A 616 37.78 30.52 -23.90
CA LEU A 616 39.02 31.17 -24.37
C LEU A 616 39.64 30.40 -25.55
N ALA A 617 39.60 29.06 -25.52
CA ALA A 617 40.05 28.24 -26.65
C ALA A 617 39.19 28.42 -27.92
N SER A 618 37.94 28.89 -27.78
CA SER A 618 37.07 29.24 -28.90
C SER A 618 37.04 30.75 -29.23
N GLU A 619 37.95 31.55 -28.68
CA GLU A 619 38.08 32.99 -28.92
C GLU A 619 36.85 33.85 -28.52
N GLU A 620 35.99 33.35 -27.61
CA GLU A 620 34.75 34.03 -27.20
C GLU A 620 34.94 34.93 -25.96
N PHE A 621 35.84 35.91 -26.04
CA PHE A 621 36.24 36.77 -24.92
C PHE A 621 35.08 37.55 -24.27
N GLU A 622 34.10 38.02 -25.04
CA GLU A 622 32.93 38.72 -24.50
C GLU A 622 32.05 37.84 -23.60
N LEU A 623 31.95 36.54 -23.90
CA LEU A 623 31.18 35.58 -23.13
C LEU A 623 31.91 35.21 -21.83
N VAL A 624 33.24 35.09 -21.86
CA VAL A 624 34.07 34.92 -20.65
C VAL A 624 33.88 36.10 -19.69
N SER A 625 33.93 37.33 -20.21
CA SER A 625 33.74 38.54 -19.42
C SER A 625 32.33 38.61 -18.81
N LYS A 626 31.28 38.37 -19.60
CA LYS A 626 29.90 38.30 -19.09
C LYS A 626 29.72 37.21 -18.04
N PHE A 627 30.26 36.02 -18.26
CA PHE A 627 30.18 34.89 -17.34
C PHE A 627 30.83 35.22 -16.00
N LEU A 628 32.07 35.74 -16.01
CA LEU A 628 32.78 36.14 -14.80
C LEU A 628 32.07 37.27 -14.04
N HIS A 629 31.45 38.23 -14.73
CA HIS A 629 30.65 39.28 -14.10
C HIS A 629 29.35 38.78 -13.48
N THR A 630 28.76 37.71 -14.01
CA THR A 630 27.56 37.07 -13.44
C THR A 630 27.84 36.16 -12.24
N LEU A 631 29.10 35.81 -11.97
CA LEU A 631 29.45 34.99 -10.81
C LEU A 631 29.16 35.71 -9.48
N PRO A 632 28.73 34.99 -8.44
CA PRO A 632 28.55 35.59 -7.12
C PRO A 632 29.88 36.13 -6.60
N LYS A 633 29.96 37.43 -6.33
CA LYS A 633 31.16 38.12 -5.79
C LYS A 633 31.72 37.46 -4.53
N SER A 634 30.88 36.77 -3.77
CA SER A 634 31.26 35.99 -2.58
C SER A 634 32.08 34.71 -2.87
N LEU A 635 32.16 34.25 -4.11
CA LEU A 635 32.81 32.97 -4.46
C LEU A 635 34.32 33.00 -4.19
N LEU A 636 35.01 34.05 -4.64
CA LEU A 636 36.45 34.23 -4.43
C LEU A 636 36.80 34.33 -2.94
N SER A 637 35.96 35.01 -2.14
CA SER A 637 36.17 35.10 -0.69
C SER A 637 35.88 33.78 0.02
N LYS A 638 34.88 33.02 -0.43
CA LYS A 638 34.54 31.69 0.07
C LYS A 638 35.63 30.64 -0.22
N ILE A 639 36.18 30.60 -1.44
CA ILE A 639 37.32 29.71 -1.80
C ILE A 639 38.54 30.01 -0.94
N LYS A 640 38.81 31.29 -0.66
CA LYS A 640 39.92 31.72 0.21
C LYS A 640 39.77 31.26 1.67
N GLN A 641 38.55 31.04 2.14
CA GLN A 641 38.24 30.59 3.50
C GLN A 641 38.35 29.07 3.68
N GLU A 642 38.25 28.28 2.60
CA GLU A 642 38.19 26.81 2.59
C GLU A 642 39.56 26.11 2.82
N LYS A 643 40.43 26.70 3.66
CA LYS A 643 41.87 26.45 3.91
C LYS A 643 42.36 25.00 4.22
N ASN A 644 41.83 23.95 3.60
CA ASN A 644 42.21 22.57 3.90
C ASN A 644 43.29 21.97 2.99
N ASP A 645 43.62 22.55 1.82
CA ASP A 645 44.77 22.10 1.00
C ASP A 645 45.61 23.27 0.48
N LYS A 646 46.80 23.46 1.08
CA LYS A 646 47.56 24.73 1.08
C LYS A 646 48.21 25.19 -0.24
N THR A 647 48.18 24.41 -1.33
CA THR A 647 48.83 24.78 -2.61
C THR A 647 47.89 24.88 -3.80
N GLN A 648 47.01 23.90 -3.99
CA GLN A 648 46.10 23.86 -5.15
C GLN A 648 44.97 24.89 -5.04
N THR A 649 44.41 25.12 -3.86
CA THR A 649 43.35 26.13 -3.63
C THR A 649 43.88 27.56 -3.80
N THR A 650 45.11 27.81 -3.35
CA THR A 650 45.83 29.07 -3.55
C THR A 650 46.05 29.35 -5.04
N LEU A 651 46.55 28.37 -5.79
CA LEU A 651 46.76 28.48 -7.24
C LEU A 651 45.45 28.74 -7.99
N LEU A 652 44.38 28.02 -7.62
CA LEU A 652 43.04 28.21 -8.18
C LEU A 652 42.53 29.64 -7.97
N TYR A 653 42.67 30.16 -6.75
CA TYR A 653 42.28 31.53 -6.41
C TYR A 653 43.03 32.56 -7.25
N TYR A 654 44.34 32.41 -7.41
CA TYR A 654 45.14 33.34 -8.22
C TYR A 654 44.81 33.25 -9.71
N LYS A 655 44.56 32.05 -10.26
CA LYS A 655 44.13 31.89 -11.66
C LYS A 655 42.79 32.56 -11.94
N LEU A 656 41.81 32.39 -11.05
CA LEU A 656 40.49 33.04 -11.18
C LEU A 656 40.59 34.56 -11.03
N LYS A 657 41.42 35.05 -10.10
CA LYS A 657 41.67 36.48 -9.93
C LYS A 657 42.36 37.08 -11.17
N TYR A 658 43.32 36.36 -11.75
CA TYR A 658 44.02 36.76 -12.97
C TYR A 658 43.07 36.86 -14.17
N LEU A 659 42.20 35.87 -14.36
CA LEU A 659 41.16 35.90 -15.39
C LEU A 659 40.18 37.08 -15.22
N SER A 660 39.77 37.40 -13.98
CA SER A 660 38.90 38.56 -13.73
C SER A 660 39.59 39.87 -14.08
N THR A 661 40.89 40.02 -13.75
CA THR A 661 41.66 41.21 -14.12
C THR A 661 41.90 41.34 -15.62
N ILE A 662 42.08 40.23 -16.35
CA ILE A 662 42.20 40.27 -17.82
C ILE A 662 40.90 40.76 -18.44
N CYS A 663 39.74 40.28 -17.98
CA CYS A 663 38.45 40.71 -18.51
C CYS A 663 38.16 42.19 -18.22
N GLU A 664 38.55 42.68 -17.03
CA GLU A 664 38.47 44.12 -16.71
C GLU A 664 39.35 44.96 -17.65
N LEU A 665 40.56 44.48 -17.95
CA LEU A 665 41.47 45.14 -18.88
C LEU A 665 40.96 45.10 -20.33
N GLU A 666 40.42 43.99 -20.81
CA GLU A 666 39.83 43.90 -22.15
C GLU A 666 38.56 44.75 -22.32
N SER A 667 37.75 44.84 -21.27
CA SER A 667 36.60 45.76 -21.21
C SER A 667 37.05 47.21 -21.35
N LEU A 668 38.09 47.61 -20.59
CA LEU A 668 38.71 48.93 -20.67
C LEU A 668 39.32 49.21 -22.05
N VAL A 669 40.01 48.23 -22.65
CA VAL A 669 40.58 48.34 -24.00
C VAL A 669 39.49 48.42 -25.07
N SER A 670 38.39 47.69 -24.93
CA SER A 670 37.25 47.78 -25.85
C SER A 670 36.49 49.11 -25.71
N GLN A 671 36.36 49.62 -24.47
CA GLN A 671 35.83 50.96 -24.21
C GLN A 671 36.71 52.03 -24.84
N ALA A 672 38.04 51.92 -24.68
CA ALA A 672 39.02 52.80 -25.30
C ALA A 672 38.99 52.76 -26.82
N ARG A 673 38.84 51.57 -27.43
CA ARG A 673 38.67 51.42 -28.90
C ARG A 673 37.38 52.10 -29.39
N LYS A 674 36.28 52.02 -28.64
CA LYS A 674 35.00 52.69 -28.97
C LYS A 674 35.08 54.21 -28.83
N THR A 675 35.81 54.75 -27.84
CA THR A 675 36.00 56.20 -27.69
C THR A 675 37.02 56.78 -28.67
N LEU A 676 38.03 56.01 -29.10
CA LEU A 676 39.15 56.52 -29.91
C LEU A 676 39.00 56.38 -31.43
N LYS A 677 37.99 55.68 -31.99
CA LYS A 677 37.76 55.56 -33.45
C LYS A 677 39.02 55.24 -34.28
N TYR A 678 39.88 54.32 -33.84
CA TYR A 678 41.02 53.86 -34.64
C TYR A 678 41.11 52.33 -34.69
N ASP A 679 41.44 51.82 -35.89
CA ASP A 679 41.51 50.41 -36.29
C ASP A 679 42.87 49.74 -36.02
N SER A 680 43.77 50.40 -35.29
CA SER A 680 45.13 49.88 -35.08
C SER A 680 45.19 48.89 -33.90
N LYS A 681 45.83 47.74 -34.16
CA LYS A 681 46.12 46.67 -33.19
C LYS A 681 46.81 47.23 -31.94
N CYS A 682 46.08 47.38 -30.84
CA CYS A 682 46.70 47.55 -29.52
C CYS A 682 47.43 46.26 -29.15
N ILE A 683 48.76 46.31 -29.06
CA ILE A 683 49.59 45.21 -28.59
C ILE A 683 49.85 45.45 -27.10
N LEU A 684 49.35 44.56 -26.24
CA LEU A 684 49.66 44.56 -24.80
C LEU A 684 51.07 43.99 -24.62
N TYR A 685 51.99 44.80 -24.11
CA TYR A 685 53.34 44.36 -23.74
C TYR A 685 53.38 44.03 -22.25
N PHE A 686 53.82 42.81 -21.91
CA PHE A 686 54.13 42.43 -20.53
C PHE A 686 55.65 42.42 -20.37
N PRO A 687 56.24 43.20 -19.45
CA PRO A 687 57.68 43.14 -19.20
C PRO A 687 58.02 41.80 -18.53
N SER A 688 59.07 41.16 -19.03
CA SER A 688 59.47 39.78 -18.72
C SER A 688 60.33 39.65 -17.45
N ASP A 689 60.07 40.43 -16.39
CA ASP A 689 60.90 40.40 -15.19
C ASP A 689 60.12 40.04 -13.91
N ASN A 690 60.64 39.01 -13.25
CA ASN A 690 60.15 38.35 -12.03
C ASN A 690 60.27 39.23 -10.77
N SER A 691 59.55 40.33 -10.67
CA SER A 691 59.38 41.03 -9.40
C SER A 691 57.90 41.19 -9.07
N GLU A 692 57.48 40.49 -8.00
CA GLU A 692 56.19 40.67 -7.37
C GLU A 692 55.96 42.14 -7.05
N THR A 693 54.74 42.61 -7.36
CA THR A 693 54.12 43.91 -7.05
C THR A 693 54.11 44.94 -8.19
N SER A 694 52.87 45.22 -8.65
CA SER A 694 52.43 46.14 -9.71
C SER A 694 52.55 45.65 -11.17
N TYR A 695 51.40 45.27 -11.75
CA TYR A 695 51.24 45.18 -13.19
C TYR A 695 50.90 46.59 -13.70
N GLN A 696 51.87 47.31 -14.26
CA GLN A 696 51.59 48.51 -15.04
C GLN A 696 51.24 48.13 -16.48
N VAL A 697 50.03 48.46 -16.93
CA VAL A 697 49.61 48.32 -18.33
C VAL A 697 49.93 49.63 -19.03
N ASN A 698 51.01 49.67 -19.81
CA ASN A 698 51.33 50.81 -20.66
C ASN A 698 50.64 50.63 -22.02
N ILE A 699 49.72 51.53 -22.34
CA ILE A 699 49.16 51.67 -23.68
C ILE A 699 50.13 52.55 -24.47
N CYS A 700 51.08 51.94 -25.18
CA CYS A 700 51.96 52.69 -26.08
C CYS A 700 51.20 53.03 -27.36
N GLY A 701 50.92 54.31 -27.57
CA GLY A 701 50.37 54.79 -28.84
C GLY A 701 49.81 56.21 -28.80
N ILE A 702 50.51 57.18 -28.21
CA ILE A 702 50.27 58.61 -28.49
C ILE A 702 51.62 59.34 -28.46
N GLU A 703 52.24 59.49 -29.63
CA GLU A 703 53.18 60.60 -29.85
C GLU A 703 52.34 61.87 -30.10
N HIS A 704 52.58 62.88 -29.25
CA HIS A 704 52.28 64.31 -29.41
C HIS A 704 50.99 64.74 -30.13
N SER A 705 50.02 65.27 -29.38
CA SER A 705 49.60 66.70 -29.47
C SER A 705 48.42 67.00 -28.53
N ASN A 706 48.49 68.19 -27.92
CA ASN A 706 47.56 68.82 -26.97
C ASN A 706 46.07 68.43 -27.09
N PHE A 707 45.46 67.95 -25.99
CA PHE A 707 44.34 68.59 -25.26
C PHE A 707 44.04 67.84 -23.96
#